data_AF-A0A8B5XAL8-F1
#
_entry.id   AF-A0A8B5XAL8-F1
#
_cell.length_a   1.000
_cell.length_b   1.000
_cell.length_c   1.000
_cell.angle_alpha   90.00
_cell.angle_beta   90.00
_cell.angle_gamma   90.00
#
_symmetry.space_group_name_H-M   'P 1'
#
loop_
_entity.id
_entity.type
_entity.pdbx_description
1 polymer ?
#
loop_
_entity_poly.entity_id
_entity_poly.type
_entity_poly.pdbx_seq_one_letter_code
_entity_poly.pdbx_strand_id
1 'polypeptide(L)'
;MAESTRESDQATAVLVLGMHRSGTSALSRALNLRGLDIASRLVPASENNRTGFWESEELVALQDELLGQFGQRWYDFLPLPETWWQTAPAEAFRQRLLDYLERDFGQSRLFLIKDPRLCRLLPLWRAVLADFGARVRVVLMLRDPWEVAASLAARKGMSLPTAHGLQLWLRYSLEAERHSRGLPRCLVTYDELLADWPATLKRIARQVDLSWPCDDLESQRMIDEFLSVRHRHQRVGAERPGDGCSASIQQAHDALTGLASDPDAVDHRQVLDELLARTDAAMAAIAPLLAGYEQRYQESDRCYRHEQEVRRELARQLTVSRDEIRQMEFHHQQTVDRLKEQQLQQRRALEERITDLRQSLNQSRRDVEAGKGERKKLELELQAMVGSQSWKVTAPLRSCGDWLLGLRRGRFSSLARLGLNLKELECYRHLLDSGIFDRTHYLDSYPDVREAGLNPLVHFIRKGTAEGYLPNPLFETEWYLETYPDVAESGINPLLHYFIHGVTEGRNPSPYFDTLDYLERHPELRKSGVNPLAHCLAHEDVAAYLLVKKSAASESVEKPGPQPAARASGMQRPRPLFHDFSSYERNSLFILKLEAPFSEEAKRVIGHMSGVRRHLARHYADMPETALVSIIMPTYQRSACIGTAVRSALTQTYRNFELIVIDDGGEDDTAAVLAAFADLRIRYFRLERNSGAAAARNYGLKQARGEYVTYLDSDNTMEPDFLRILLGELLVENNAFDMAYCAQNIMVGDAGSGTARLEAVRYASFCRPVIENRNYIDLGALLHRRTLIERFGGFNERMQRLIDWEFLLRLSEQQYPKPVPCILSSYYHDVANNQITKLKSWRRALAHLDGYLAERGVADQLPGHAIPGLDSMYSLRFSPTPRRTRKVSIIIPSFECLDYLRLCIESVNRFTNVPFELIIVDNASARSVRDFLADLDRRDGVTVIQNEENYGFTYAVNQGIARADPDGDVILLNNDAVVTEGWAGALQQVFDDLPEVGLVIPRQVLPPHTPTIEIHNPISNVRREMDVNLSVHHDNILNTRPHDNSNGFFELSFAPFFCVYIPRHTLEAIGPLDFENAPHYRSDRLYCEAVRQIAGRKIIYTPHAKVYHFLQRATSTLREADAGSFDGMFVRNDWLEVKKRIANAD
;
A
#
# COMPACT_ATOMS: atom_id res chain seq x y z
N MET A 1 69.47 32.80 10.27
CA MET A 1 68.45 33.17 9.27
C MET A 1 68.07 31.98 8.39
N ALA A 2 67.64 30.86 8.99
CA ALA A 2 67.17 29.67 8.26
C ALA A 2 66.00 28.95 8.97
N GLU A 3 65.35 29.61 9.93
CA GLU A 3 64.12 29.11 10.61
C GLU A 3 62.87 29.92 10.28
N SER A 4 63.01 31.12 9.68
CA SER A 4 61.88 32.03 9.41
C SER A 4 61.16 31.78 8.07
N THR A 5 61.61 30.82 7.24
CA THR A 5 61.01 30.52 5.93
C THR A 5 60.20 29.23 5.88
N ARG A 6 59.98 28.54 7.01
CA ARG A 6 59.06 27.37 7.08
C ARG A 6 57.69 27.67 7.69
N GLU A 7 57.49 28.84 8.31
CA GLU A 7 56.21 29.16 8.98
C GLU A 7 55.10 29.67 8.03
N SER A 8 55.42 30.08 6.79
CA SER A 8 54.44 30.73 5.90
C SER A 8 53.67 29.78 4.95
N ASP A 9 53.94 28.46 5.00
CA ASP A 9 53.36 27.48 4.06
C ASP A 9 52.38 26.49 4.72
N GLN A 10 52.05 26.66 6.01
CA GLN A 10 51.16 25.77 6.75
C GLN A 10 49.67 26.11 6.52
N ALA A 11 48.87 25.11 6.14
CA ALA A 11 47.42 25.28 5.94
C ALA A 11 46.71 25.75 7.22
N THR A 12 45.61 26.50 7.08
CA THR A 12 44.84 27.02 8.22
C THR A 12 43.38 26.58 8.12
N ALA A 13 42.88 25.95 9.19
CA ALA A 13 41.52 25.45 9.30
C ALA A 13 40.70 26.33 10.23
N VAL A 14 39.60 26.89 9.72
CA VAL A 14 38.64 27.68 10.49
C VAL A 14 37.46 26.79 10.87
N LEU A 15 37.27 26.55 12.17
CA LEU A 15 36.18 25.78 12.72
C LEU A 15 35.04 26.71 13.14
N VAL A 16 33.88 26.58 12.49
CA VAL A 16 32.66 27.29 12.91
C VAL A 16 31.87 26.40 13.85
N LEU A 17 31.86 26.77 15.13
CA LEU A 17 31.17 26.05 16.19
C LEU A 17 29.87 26.75 16.55
N GLY A 18 28.79 25.99 16.72
CA GLY A 18 27.54 26.52 17.23
C GLY A 18 26.43 25.48 17.09
N MET A 19 25.47 25.53 18.01
CA MET A 19 24.33 24.63 18.00
C MET A 19 23.55 24.72 16.66
N HIS A 20 22.86 23.65 16.29
CA HIS A 20 21.93 23.67 15.16
C HIS A 20 20.99 24.88 15.28
N ARG A 21 20.80 25.63 14.17
CA ARG A 21 19.97 26.85 14.09
C ARG A 21 20.51 28.11 14.78
N SER A 22 21.74 28.08 15.29
CA SER A 22 22.41 29.28 15.85
C SER A 22 22.94 30.28 14.80
N GLY A 23 22.69 30.05 13.50
CA GLY A 23 23.18 30.94 12.43
C GLY A 23 24.54 30.54 11.85
N THR A 24 25.07 29.37 12.20
CA THR A 24 26.37 28.86 11.72
C THR A 24 26.47 28.79 10.20
N SER A 25 25.41 28.37 9.49
CA SER A 25 25.39 28.37 8.02
C SER A 25 25.49 29.77 7.41
N ALA A 26 24.92 30.79 8.07
CA ALA A 26 25.00 32.16 7.57
C ALA A 26 26.42 32.70 7.70
N LEU A 27 27.06 32.45 8.84
CA LEU A 27 28.46 32.79 9.07
C LEU A 27 29.40 32.04 8.11
N SER A 28 29.19 30.73 7.94
CA SER A 28 30.00 29.91 7.03
C SER A 28 29.96 30.42 5.59
N ARG A 29 28.78 30.85 5.10
CA ARG A 29 28.66 31.45 3.78
C ARG A 29 29.40 32.78 3.69
N ALA A 30 29.28 33.65 4.70
CA ALA A 30 29.99 34.92 4.72
C ALA A 30 31.52 34.71 4.69
N LEU A 31 32.04 33.72 5.44
CA LEU A 31 33.46 33.37 5.45
C LEU A 31 33.91 32.73 4.11
N ASN A 32 33.11 31.85 3.53
CA ASN A 32 33.40 31.28 2.21
C ASN A 32 33.50 32.35 1.11
N LEU A 33 32.59 33.34 1.12
CA LEU A 33 32.65 34.49 0.20
C LEU A 33 33.88 35.39 0.41
N ARG A 34 34.58 35.28 1.56
CA ARG A 34 35.88 35.91 1.78
C ARG A 34 37.07 35.08 1.30
N GLY A 35 36.83 33.95 0.63
CA GLY A 35 37.85 33.12 0.01
C GLY A 35 38.31 31.92 0.84
N LEU A 36 37.49 31.45 1.78
CA LEU A 36 37.74 30.18 2.48
C LEU A 36 37.19 29.01 1.68
N ASP A 37 38.04 28.01 1.44
CA ASP A 37 37.63 26.77 0.79
C ASP A 37 36.66 25.98 1.67
N ILE A 38 35.69 25.32 1.05
CA ILE A 38 34.69 24.47 1.70
C ILE A 38 34.67 23.09 1.06
N ALA A 39 34.09 22.12 1.75
CA ALA A 39 34.03 20.74 1.25
C ALA A 39 33.33 20.62 -0.11
N SER A 40 33.78 19.64 -0.89
CA SER A 40 33.34 19.43 -2.28
C SER A 40 31.90 18.89 -2.37
N ARG A 41 31.46 18.14 -1.34
CA ARG A 41 30.12 17.53 -1.26
C ARG A 41 29.36 18.03 -0.03
N LEU A 42 28.45 18.97 -0.24
CA LEU A 42 27.63 19.55 0.82
C LEU A 42 26.26 18.88 0.92
N VAL A 43 25.71 18.82 2.13
CA VAL A 43 24.34 18.34 2.38
C VAL A 43 23.33 19.20 1.60
N PRO A 44 22.47 18.60 0.75
CA PRO A 44 21.55 19.34 -0.11
C PRO A 44 20.51 20.13 0.69
N ALA A 45 19.99 21.20 0.07
CA ALA A 45 18.91 22.00 0.64
C ALA A 45 17.65 21.13 0.88
N SER A 46 16.92 21.41 1.95
CA SER A 46 15.69 20.69 2.30
C SER A 46 14.57 21.66 2.64
N GLU A 47 13.33 21.18 2.76
CA GLU A 47 12.20 22.01 3.25
C GLU A 47 12.50 22.68 4.60
N ASN A 48 13.34 22.04 5.44
CA ASN A 48 13.73 22.54 6.74
C ASN A 48 14.87 23.58 6.68
N ASN A 49 15.59 23.71 5.56
CA ASN A 49 16.62 24.74 5.35
C ASN A 49 16.80 25.00 3.84
N ARG A 50 16.13 26.04 3.34
CA ARG A 50 16.00 26.34 1.90
C ARG A 50 17.29 26.86 1.25
N THR A 51 18.27 27.30 2.04
CA THR A 51 19.56 27.86 1.55
C THR A 51 20.71 26.85 1.63
N GLY A 52 20.43 25.57 1.92
CA GLY A 52 21.46 24.53 2.12
C GLY A 52 22.05 24.54 3.54
N PHE A 53 22.58 23.40 4.00
CA PHE A 53 23.11 23.29 5.37
C PHE A 53 24.60 23.62 5.51
N TRP A 54 25.34 23.69 4.40
CA TRP A 54 26.78 24.05 4.36
C TRP A 54 27.66 23.13 5.22
N GLU A 55 27.22 21.89 5.41
CA GLU A 55 27.91 20.81 6.10
C GLU A 55 28.34 19.77 5.07
N SER A 56 29.46 19.08 5.28
CA SER A 56 29.86 17.96 4.44
C SER A 56 29.00 16.73 4.74
N GLU A 57 28.41 16.11 3.71
CA GLU A 57 27.55 14.93 3.86
C GLU A 57 28.30 13.76 4.50
N GLU A 58 29.54 13.53 4.06
CA GLU A 58 30.41 12.49 4.60
C GLU A 58 30.83 12.78 6.04
N LEU A 59 31.11 14.06 6.34
CA LEU A 59 31.50 14.47 7.68
C LEU A 59 30.38 14.28 8.70
N VAL A 60 29.14 14.59 8.31
CA VAL A 60 27.96 14.35 9.14
C VAL A 60 27.82 12.85 9.44
N ALA A 61 27.97 12.00 8.43
CA ALA A 61 27.86 10.55 8.58
C ALA A 61 28.94 9.99 9.51
N LEU A 62 30.21 10.39 9.33
CA LEU A 62 31.32 9.95 10.19
C LEU A 62 31.11 10.37 11.65
N GLN A 63 30.65 11.60 11.89
CA GLN A 63 30.45 12.10 13.25
C GLN A 63 29.22 11.50 13.93
N ASP A 64 28.15 11.19 13.19
CA ASP A 64 26.99 10.44 13.72
C ASP A 64 27.37 9.00 14.07
N GLU A 65 28.21 8.35 13.26
CA GLU A 65 28.72 7.00 13.53
C GLU A 65 29.59 7.00 14.80
N LEU A 66 30.48 7.99 14.95
CA LEU A 66 31.33 8.15 16.13
C LEU A 66 30.50 8.38 17.41
N LEU A 67 29.52 9.28 17.39
CA LEU A 67 28.62 9.49 18.53
C LEU A 67 27.86 8.21 18.88
N GLY A 68 27.43 7.45 17.86
CA GLY A 68 26.72 6.18 18.01
C GLY A 68 27.54 5.11 18.74
N GLN A 69 28.87 5.10 18.60
CA GLN A 69 29.74 4.19 19.35
C GLN A 69 29.72 4.46 20.87
N PHE A 70 29.42 5.69 21.27
CA PHE A 70 29.21 6.07 22.67
C PHE A 70 27.73 6.01 23.08
N GLY A 71 26.88 5.39 22.26
CA GLY A 71 25.43 5.30 22.52
C GLY A 71 24.69 6.63 22.35
N GLN A 72 25.31 7.65 21.76
CA GLN A 72 24.72 8.98 21.65
C GLN A 72 24.35 9.33 20.20
N ARG A 73 23.41 10.25 20.06
CA ARG A 73 23.03 10.92 18.81
C ARG A 73 23.26 12.41 18.95
N TRP A 74 23.18 13.15 17.84
CA TRP A 74 23.35 14.60 17.88
C TRP A 74 22.33 15.32 18.77
N TYR A 75 21.13 14.76 18.94
CA TYR A 75 20.08 15.30 19.80
C TYR A 75 20.11 14.76 21.23
N ASP A 76 21.17 14.06 21.62
CA ASP A 76 21.39 13.66 23.01
C ASP A 76 22.35 14.64 23.69
N PHE A 77 22.09 14.94 24.96
CA PHE A 77 22.85 15.91 25.76
C PHE A 77 23.52 15.27 27.00
N LEU A 78 23.65 13.94 27.00
CA LEU A 78 24.42 13.19 27.97
C LEU A 78 25.92 13.53 27.83
N PRO A 79 26.69 13.65 28.93
CA PRO A 79 28.12 13.88 28.84
C PRO A 79 28.81 12.72 28.11
N LEU A 80 29.82 13.03 27.29
CA LEU A 80 30.73 12.01 26.78
C LEU A 80 31.71 11.62 27.90
N PRO A 81 32.25 10.38 27.91
CA PRO A 81 33.24 9.98 28.90
C PRO A 81 34.44 10.94 28.95
N GLU A 82 35.02 11.13 30.13
CA GLU A 82 36.26 11.88 30.25
C GLU A 82 37.33 11.25 29.34
N THR A 83 38.08 12.08 28.60
CA THR A 83 39.07 11.66 27.59
C THR A 83 38.58 10.69 26.50
N TRP A 84 37.27 10.66 26.19
CA TRP A 84 36.69 9.75 25.18
C TRP A 84 37.43 9.78 23.81
N TRP A 85 38.01 10.92 23.44
CA TRP A 85 38.75 11.10 22.17
C TRP A 85 40.09 10.35 22.12
N GLN A 86 40.53 9.77 23.24
CA GLN A 86 41.73 8.93 23.35
C GLN A 86 41.39 7.43 23.39
N THR A 87 40.12 7.07 23.26
CA THR A 87 39.67 5.67 23.27
C THR A 87 39.94 5.01 21.92
N ALA A 88 40.10 3.68 21.91
CA ALA A 88 40.34 2.92 20.67
C ALA A 88 39.29 3.17 19.56
N PRO A 89 37.98 3.32 19.86
CA PRO A 89 36.99 3.66 18.84
C PRO A 89 37.20 5.07 18.25
N ALA A 90 37.52 6.07 19.08
CA ALA A 90 37.81 7.42 18.60
C ALA A 90 39.10 7.48 17.76
N GLU A 91 40.12 6.71 18.14
CA GLU A 91 41.38 6.62 17.37
C GLU A 91 41.15 5.96 16.00
N ALA A 92 40.29 4.95 15.91
CA ALA A 92 39.91 4.35 14.64
C ALA A 92 39.21 5.34 13.69
N PHE A 93 38.46 6.31 14.24
CA PHE A 93 37.85 7.39 13.45
C PHE A 93 38.83 8.47 13.04
N ARG A 94 39.88 8.71 13.82
CA ARG A 94 40.89 9.74 13.55
C ARG A 94 41.49 9.58 12.16
N GLN A 95 41.87 8.36 11.77
CA GLN A 95 42.41 8.08 10.44
C GLN A 95 41.40 8.36 9.33
N ARG A 96 40.13 7.97 9.50
CA ARG A 96 39.08 8.23 8.51
C ARG A 96 38.79 9.72 8.33
N LEU A 97 38.89 10.49 9.42
CA LEU A 97 38.76 11.95 9.37
C LEU A 97 39.97 12.60 8.69
N LEU A 98 41.18 12.03 8.83
CA LEU A 98 42.36 12.46 8.09
C LEU A 98 42.21 12.22 6.60
N ASP A 99 41.79 11.02 6.20
CA ASP A 99 41.56 10.68 4.79
C ASP A 99 40.52 11.63 4.15
N TYR A 100 39.47 11.99 4.91
CA TYR A 100 38.50 13.01 4.51
C TYR A 100 39.16 14.38 4.28
N LEU A 101 40.01 14.84 5.20
CA LEU A 101 40.70 16.13 5.08
C LEU A 101 41.69 16.16 3.92
N GLU A 102 42.47 15.10 3.71
CA GLU A 102 43.41 14.99 2.58
C GLU A 102 42.70 15.09 1.24
N ARG A 103 41.55 14.43 1.13
CA ARG A 103 40.80 14.42 -0.12
C ARG A 103 40.11 15.76 -0.42
N ASP A 104 39.45 16.37 0.57
CA ASP A 104 38.66 17.58 0.34
C ASP A 104 39.48 18.88 0.51
N PHE A 105 40.57 18.85 1.27
CA PHE A 105 41.36 20.04 1.62
C PHE A 105 42.88 19.85 1.45
N GLY A 106 43.36 18.73 0.91
CA GLY A 106 44.80 18.47 0.74
C GLY A 106 45.55 19.50 -0.11
N GLN A 107 44.83 20.26 -0.96
CA GLN A 107 45.40 21.36 -1.76
C GLN A 107 45.03 22.74 -1.22
N SER A 108 44.20 22.83 -0.18
CA SER A 108 43.68 24.08 0.37
C SER A 108 44.64 24.68 1.40
N ARG A 109 44.97 25.96 1.23
CA ARG A 109 45.81 26.71 2.19
C ARG A 109 45.01 27.38 3.30
N LEU A 110 43.73 27.68 3.05
CA LEU A 110 42.81 28.26 4.02
C LEU A 110 41.41 27.70 3.78
N PHE A 111 40.89 26.94 4.74
CA PHE A 111 39.61 26.25 4.58
C PHE A 111 38.75 26.28 5.83
N LEU A 112 37.46 26.02 5.65
CA LEU A 112 36.42 26.08 6.66
C LEU A 112 35.82 24.69 6.90
N ILE A 113 35.69 24.31 8.18
CA ILE A 113 34.91 23.14 8.59
C ILE A 113 33.74 23.60 9.46
N LYS A 114 32.54 23.14 9.12
CA LYS A 114 31.32 23.40 9.89
C LYS A 114 30.48 22.13 10.01
N ASP A 115 30.22 21.75 11.25
CA ASP A 115 29.17 20.83 11.67
C ASP A 115 28.84 21.15 13.14
N PRO A 116 27.58 21.27 13.56
CA PRO A 116 27.24 21.52 14.96
C PRO A 116 27.86 20.51 15.94
N ARG A 117 28.07 19.25 15.54
CA ARG A 117 28.71 18.21 16.36
C ARG A 117 30.16 18.53 16.69
N LEU A 118 30.83 19.41 15.92
CA LEU A 118 32.17 19.91 16.25
C LEU A 118 32.20 20.51 17.66
N CYS A 119 31.11 21.11 18.14
CA CYS A 119 31.00 21.63 19.50
C CYS A 119 31.37 20.59 20.56
N ARG A 120 30.95 19.34 20.34
CA ARG A 120 31.18 18.21 21.24
C ARG A 120 32.47 17.46 20.91
N LEU A 121 32.77 17.36 19.62
CA LEU A 121 33.86 16.55 19.08
C LEU A 121 35.20 17.30 18.95
N LEU A 122 35.25 18.58 19.34
CA LEU A 122 36.42 19.44 19.21
C LEU A 122 37.73 18.83 19.75
N PRO A 123 37.76 18.12 20.91
CA PRO A 123 38.98 17.50 21.39
C PRO A 123 39.63 16.53 20.39
N LEU A 124 38.83 15.71 19.68
CA LEU A 124 39.33 14.83 18.62
C LEU A 124 39.79 15.64 17.40
N TRP A 125 39.00 16.65 17.00
CA TRP A 125 39.34 17.49 15.85
C TRP A 125 40.64 18.26 16.00
N ARG A 126 41.02 18.63 17.22
CA ARG A 126 42.33 19.22 17.50
C ARG A 126 43.46 18.26 17.17
N ALA A 127 43.31 16.98 17.50
CA ALA A 127 44.29 15.94 17.21
C ALA A 127 44.35 15.65 15.71
N VAL A 128 43.19 15.48 15.06
CA VAL A 128 43.07 15.27 13.61
C VAL A 128 43.71 16.40 12.81
N LEU A 129 43.40 17.66 13.14
CA LEU A 129 43.95 18.81 12.39
C LEU A 129 45.44 19.03 12.65
N ALA A 130 45.92 18.65 13.84
CA ALA A 130 47.36 18.67 14.13
C ALA A 130 48.11 17.65 13.26
N ASP A 131 47.58 16.42 13.12
CA ASP A 131 48.18 15.39 12.25
C ASP A 131 48.10 15.75 10.78
N PHE A 132 47.01 16.37 10.34
CA PHE A 132 46.86 16.91 8.99
C PHE A 132 47.86 18.06 8.73
N GLY A 133 48.45 18.62 9.78
CA GLY A 133 49.40 19.73 9.68
C GLY A 133 48.74 21.09 9.49
N ALA A 134 47.48 21.28 9.90
CA ALA A 134 46.78 22.57 9.79
C ALA A 134 46.71 23.35 11.12
N ARG A 135 46.87 24.68 11.04
CA ARG A 135 46.66 25.58 12.17
C ARG A 135 45.16 25.73 12.44
N VAL A 136 44.73 25.50 13.68
CA VAL A 136 43.31 25.60 14.05
C VAL A 136 42.96 27.02 14.49
N ARG A 137 41.84 27.54 13.96
CA ARG A 137 41.21 28.81 14.33
C ARG A 137 39.72 28.56 14.58
N VAL A 138 39.13 29.19 15.59
CA VAL A 138 37.75 28.87 15.99
C VAL A 138 36.86 30.11 15.97
N VAL A 139 35.66 29.98 15.39
CA VAL A 139 34.62 31.01 15.49
C VAL A 139 33.39 30.38 16.12
N LEU A 140 32.99 30.88 17.29
CA LEU A 140 31.84 30.40 18.04
C LEU A 140 30.63 31.28 17.75
N MET A 141 29.61 30.68 17.15
CA MET A 141 28.36 31.32 16.76
C MET A 141 27.30 31.17 17.85
N LEU A 142 26.86 32.28 18.42
CA LEU A 142 25.88 32.35 19.50
C LEU A 142 24.56 32.93 19.01
N ARG A 143 23.47 32.36 19.52
CA ARG A 143 22.11 32.86 19.30
C ARG A 143 21.28 32.60 20.55
N ASP A 144 20.26 33.43 20.77
CA ASP A 144 19.32 33.28 21.88
C ASP A 144 18.79 31.82 21.97
N PRO A 145 18.91 31.18 23.14
CA PRO A 145 18.54 29.78 23.34
C PRO A 145 17.07 29.48 23.01
N TRP A 146 16.17 30.42 23.29
CA TRP A 146 14.73 30.25 23.04
C TRP A 146 14.42 30.34 21.55
N GLU A 147 15.09 31.22 20.81
CA GLU A 147 14.98 31.23 19.34
C GLU A 147 15.51 29.92 18.72
N VAL A 148 16.61 29.37 19.25
CA VAL A 148 17.16 28.09 18.79
C VAL A 148 16.21 26.94 19.10
N ALA A 149 15.69 26.85 20.33
CA ALA A 149 14.76 25.81 20.75
C ALA A 149 13.43 25.87 19.97
N ALA A 150 12.87 27.06 19.77
CA ALA A 150 11.68 27.26 18.94
C ALA A 150 11.92 26.85 17.47
N SER A 151 13.12 27.12 16.95
CA SER A 151 13.49 26.74 15.58
C SER A 151 13.67 25.24 15.43
N LEU A 152 14.14 24.55 16.47
CA LEU A 152 14.26 23.09 16.49
C LEU A 152 12.89 22.41 16.62
N ALA A 153 12.00 22.93 17.47
CA ALA A 153 10.63 22.41 17.65
C ALA A 153 9.78 22.53 16.38
N ALA A 154 10.03 23.54 15.54
CA ALA A 154 9.33 23.76 14.28
C ALA A 154 9.78 22.84 13.12
N ARG A 155 10.76 21.95 13.34
CA ARG A 155 11.33 21.09 12.28
C ARG A 155 10.35 19.97 11.88
N LYS A 156 9.97 19.91 10.60
CA LYS A 156 9.10 18.83 10.09
C LYS A 156 9.79 17.47 10.25
N GLY A 157 9.06 16.49 10.78
CA GLY A 157 9.52 15.10 10.97
C GLY A 157 10.22 14.84 12.31
N MET A 158 10.37 15.83 13.18
CA MET A 158 11.02 15.68 14.48
C MET A 158 10.34 16.59 15.51
N SER A 159 9.56 16.00 16.43
CA SER A 159 8.81 16.73 17.46
C SER A 159 9.64 16.84 18.75
N LEU A 160 10.72 17.63 18.73
CA LEU A 160 11.53 17.88 19.94
C LEU A 160 10.83 18.91 20.85
N PRO A 161 10.61 18.60 22.14
CA PRO A 161 10.10 19.57 23.10
C PRO A 161 11.06 20.77 23.26
N THR A 162 10.51 21.97 23.51
CA THR A 162 11.32 23.19 23.72
C THR A 162 12.35 23.02 24.83
N ALA A 163 12.00 22.36 25.94
CA ALA A 163 12.92 22.05 27.03
C ALA A 163 14.14 21.22 26.57
N HIS A 164 13.91 20.26 25.66
CA HIS A 164 14.98 19.43 25.08
C HIS A 164 15.89 20.27 24.17
N GLY A 165 15.31 21.15 23.35
CA GLY A 165 16.07 22.08 22.51
C GLY A 165 16.95 23.04 23.32
N LEU A 166 16.44 23.53 24.46
CA LEU A 166 17.20 24.38 25.37
C LEU A 166 18.38 23.64 26.03
N GLN A 167 18.18 22.38 26.44
CA GLN A 167 19.25 21.55 27.00
C GLN A 167 20.34 21.23 25.97
N LEU A 168 19.95 20.97 24.72
CA LEU A 168 20.91 20.79 23.64
C LEU A 168 21.74 22.06 23.39
N TRP A 169 21.09 23.22 23.35
CA TRP A 169 21.79 24.50 23.21
C TRP A 169 22.80 24.71 24.34
N LEU A 170 22.41 24.43 25.59
CA LEU A 170 23.26 24.60 26.76
C LEU A 170 24.49 23.69 26.67
N ARG A 171 24.28 22.39 26.45
CA ARG A 171 25.35 21.38 26.33
C ARG A 171 26.35 21.72 25.23
N TYR A 172 25.86 21.96 24.01
CA TYR A 172 26.72 22.26 22.86
C TYR A 172 27.52 23.55 23.05
N SER A 173 26.91 24.59 23.64
CA SER A 173 27.58 25.87 23.84
C SER A 173 28.67 25.78 24.92
N LEU A 174 28.41 25.08 26.03
CA LEU A 174 29.38 24.88 27.10
C LEU A 174 30.59 24.04 26.64
N GLU A 175 30.35 22.94 25.93
CA GLU A 175 31.43 22.08 25.41
C GLU A 175 32.28 22.81 24.35
N ALA A 176 31.63 23.55 23.43
CA ALA A 176 32.34 24.34 22.42
C ALA A 176 33.22 25.43 23.05
N GLU A 177 32.69 26.15 24.05
CA GLU A 177 33.45 27.18 24.76
C GLU A 177 34.63 26.54 25.49
N ARG A 178 34.41 25.51 26.31
CA ARG A 178 35.45 24.88 27.12
C ARG A 178 36.57 24.30 26.27
N HIS A 179 36.24 23.55 25.23
CA HIS A 179 37.25 22.84 24.42
C HIS A 179 37.98 23.74 23.43
N SER A 180 37.44 24.93 23.12
CA SER A 180 38.10 25.93 22.28
C SER A 180 39.09 26.80 23.03
N ARG A 181 39.11 26.77 24.38
CA ARG A 181 40.08 27.52 25.18
C ARG A 181 41.52 27.14 24.78
N GLY A 182 42.39 28.15 24.74
CA GLY A 182 43.80 27.99 24.32
C GLY A 182 44.03 27.95 22.81
N LEU A 183 42.97 28.05 21.99
CA LEU A 183 43.07 28.28 20.55
C LEU A 183 42.75 29.75 20.22
N PRO A 184 43.30 30.32 19.14
CA PRO A 184 42.84 31.62 18.65
C PRO A 184 41.37 31.52 18.26
N ARG A 185 40.51 32.26 18.96
CA ARG A 185 39.06 32.13 18.87
C ARG A 185 38.34 33.48 18.89
N CYS A 186 37.17 33.54 18.26
CA CYS A 186 36.28 34.69 18.29
C CYS A 186 34.85 34.23 18.57
N LEU A 187 34.17 34.86 19.53
CA LEU A 187 32.74 34.64 19.80
C LEU A 187 31.94 35.72 19.07
N VAL A 188 30.90 35.29 18.36
CA VAL A 188 30.07 36.14 17.49
C VAL A 188 28.60 35.84 17.75
N THR A 189 27.81 36.87 18.01
CA THR A 189 26.36 36.72 18.14
C THR A 189 25.66 36.85 16.79
N TYR A 190 24.51 36.20 16.64
CA TYR A 190 23.73 36.25 15.41
C TYR A 190 23.18 37.64 15.10
N ASP A 191 22.84 38.39 16.15
CA ASP A 191 22.40 39.78 15.99
C ASP A 191 23.56 40.68 15.54
N GLU A 192 24.80 40.51 16.03
CA GLU A 192 25.96 41.25 15.54
C GLU A 192 26.23 41.00 14.05
N LEU A 193 26.22 39.72 13.64
CA LEU A 193 26.44 39.35 12.25
C LEU A 193 25.37 39.96 11.32
N LEU A 194 24.11 40.02 11.73
CA LEU A 194 23.05 40.60 10.92
C LEU A 194 23.02 42.13 10.97
N ALA A 195 23.45 42.75 12.07
CA ALA A 195 23.44 44.19 12.23
C ALA A 195 24.58 44.88 11.48
N ASP A 196 25.79 44.34 11.57
CA ASP A 196 26.99 44.90 10.91
C ASP A 196 27.97 43.76 10.60
N TRP A 197 27.69 43.02 9.52
CA TRP A 197 28.56 41.93 9.08
C TRP A 197 29.98 42.39 8.71
N PRO A 198 30.22 43.58 8.09
CA PRO A 198 31.58 44.02 7.79
C PRO A 198 32.43 44.24 9.04
N ALA A 199 31.90 44.93 10.05
CA ALA A 199 32.60 45.12 11.33
C ALA A 199 32.83 43.80 12.04
N THR A 200 31.84 42.90 12.01
CA THR A 200 31.93 41.56 12.60
C THR A 200 33.04 40.72 11.97
N LEU A 201 33.11 40.64 10.63
CA LEU A 201 34.18 39.90 9.94
C LEU A 201 35.56 40.53 10.20
N LYS A 202 35.66 41.85 10.28
CA LYS A 202 36.91 42.54 10.63
C LYS A 202 37.37 42.18 12.05
N ARG A 203 36.45 42.06 13.01
CA ARG A 203 36.73 41.61 14.38
C ARG A 203 37.19 40.15 14.40
N ILE A 204 36.52 39.27 13.65
CA ILE A 204 36.93 37.86 13.51
C ILE A 204 38.36 37.77 12.99
N ALA A 205 38.67 38.42 11.86
CA ALA A 205 40.02 38.43 11.27
C ALA A 205 41.11 38.83 12.28
N ARG A 206 40.84 39.88 13.08
CA ARG A 206 41.77 40.35 14.11
C ARG A 206 41.92 39.35 15.26
N GLN A 207 40.84 38.77 15.77
CA GLN A 207 40.87 37.90 16.96
C GLN A 207 41.36 36.49 16.67
N VAL A 208 41.13 35.99 15.46
CA VAL A 208 41.60 34.66 15.03
C VAL A 208 42.85 34.73 14.14
N ASP A 209 43.46 35.91 14.02
CA ASP A 209 44.70 36.14 13.28
C ASP A 209 44.65 35.61 11.83
N LEU A 210 43.73 36.18 11.04
CA LEU A 210 43.52 35.86 9.62
C LEU A 210 43.52 37.12 8.76
N SER A 211 44.07 36.99 7.55
CA SER A 211 43.85 37.91 6.43
C SER A 211 42.87 37.30 5.44
N TRP A 212 41.87 38.05 4.99
CA TRP A 212 40.89 37.58 4.02
C TRP A 212 41.51 37.51 2.62
N PRO A 213 41.52 36.34 1.94
CA PRO A 213 42.04 36.22 0.57
C PRO A 213 41.27 37.06 -0.45
N CYS A 214 39.98 37.28 -0.23
CA CYS A 214 39.09 38.03 -1.10
C CYS A 214 38.35 39.11 -0.30
N ASP A 215 38.52 40.37 -0.68
CA ASP A 215 37.80 41.53 -0.12
C ASP A 215 37.40 42.55 -1.21
N ASP A 216 37.00 42.06 -2.38
CA ASP A 216 36.50 42.90 -3.47
C ASP A 216 35.01 43.27 -3.31
N LEU A 217 34.58 44.27 -4.08
CA LEU A 217 33.20 44.79 -4.06
C LEU A 217 32.15 43.74 -4.45
N GLU A 218 32.50 42.72 -5.23
CA GLU A 218 31.58 41.67 -5.65
C GLU A 218 31.30 40.72 -4.49
N SER A 219 32.33 40.29 -3.77
CA SER A 219 32.20 39.49 -2.54
C SER A 219 31.35 40.20 -1.49
N GLN A 220 31.54 41.51 -1.31
CA GLN A 220 30.77 42.32 -0.36
C GLN A 220 29.29 42.39 -0.75
N ARG A 221 28.98 42.61 -2.05
CA ARG A 221 27.61 42.61 -2.56
C ARG A 221 26.91 41.26 -2.39
N MET A 222 27.62 40.16 -2.65
CA MET A 222 27.05 38.81 -2.47
C MET A 222 26.73 38.51 -1.00
N ILE A 223 27.54 39.02 -0.06
CA ILE A 223 27.26 38.88 1.37
C ILE A 223 26.05 39.73 1.78
N ASP A 224 25.98 40.99 1.32
CA ASP A 224 24.82 41.87 1.55
C ASP A 224 23.52 41.24 1.02
N GLU A 225 23.53 40.74 -0.21
CA GLU A 225 22.37 40.07 -0.80
C GLU A 225 21.98 38.84 0.01
N PHE A 226 22.93 37.96 0.33
CA PHE A 226 22.66 36.72 1.07
C PHE A 226 22.09 37.01 2.47
N LEU A 227 22.69 37.91 3.24
CA LEU A 227 22.23 38.24 4.60
C LEU A 227 20.91 39.03 4.60
N SER A 228 20.57 39.74 3.52
CA SER A 228 19.31 40.51 3.36
C SER A 228 18.07 39.66 3.05
N VAL A 229 18.23 38.44 2.52
CA VAL A 229 17.14 37.52 2.21
C VAL A 229 16.60 36.86 3.49
N ARG A 230 15.85 37.65 4.29
CA ARG A 230 15.00 37.23 5.44
C ARG A 230 15.58 36.14 6.36
N HIS A 231 16.70 36.42 7.03
CA HIS A 231 17.31 35.49 7.98
C HIS A 231 16.71 35.45 9.42
N ARG A 232 15.62 36.19 9.70
CA ARG A 232 14.97 36.20 11.03
C ARG A 232 13.50 35.77 10.97
N HIS A 233 13.25 34.47 10.99
CA HIS A 233 11.88 33.91 10.90
C HIS A 233 11.16 33.71 12.24
N GLN A 234 11.88 33.73 13.36
CA GLN A 234 11.31 33.53 14.69
C GLN A 234 11.91 34.57 15.65
N ARG A 235 11.05 35.42 16.22
CA ARG A 235 11.33 36.22 17.42
C ARG A 235 10.46 35.66 18.53
N VAL A 236 11.05 35.24 19.63
CA VAL A 236 10.29 34.83 20.81
C VAL A 236 9.94 36.09 21.60
N GLY A 237 8.67 36.22 22.03
CA GLY A 237 8.20 37.35 22.86
C GLY A 237 8.80 37.34 24.26
N ALA A 238 8.67 38.45 24.99
CA ALA A 238 9.35 38.70 26.28
C ALA A 238 8.93 37.79 27.46
N GLU A 239 7.93 36.92 27.30
CA GLU A 239 7.49 36.00 28.36
C GLU A 239 8.36 34.73 28.39
N ARG A 240 9.28 34.66 29.35
CA ARG A 240 10.14 33.50 29.61
C ARG A 240 9.66 32.76 30.88
N PRO A 241 9.53 31.42 30.87
CA PRO A 241 9.17 30.66 32.06
C PRO A 241 10.21 30.83 33.19
N GLY A 242 9.77 31.16 34.40
CA GLY A 242 10.63 31.40 35.56
C GLY A 242 10.96 30.13 36.37
N ASP A 243 11.39 29.04 35.73
CA ASP A 243 11.84 27.83 36.43
C ASP A 243 13.37 27.77 36.58
N GLY A 244 13.88 26.93 37.50
CA GLY A 244 15.31 26.84 37.81
C GLY A 244 16.19 26.37 36.64
N CYS A 245 15.62 25.65 35.68
CA CYS A 245 16.28 25.22 34.45
C CYS A 245 16.52 26.41 33.51
N SER A 246 15.50 27.25 33.33
CA SER A 246 15.57 28.48 32.53
C SER A 246 16.58 29.49 33.08
N ALA A 247 16.78 29.53 34.41
CA ALA A 247 17.79 30.36 35.04
C ALA A 247 19.23 29.95 34.66
N SER A 248 19.56 28.66 34.65
CA SER A 248 20.89 28.17 34.24
C SER A 248 21.18 28.43 32.75
N ILE A 249 20.16 28.30 31.90
CA ILE A 249 20.29 28.60 30.46
C ILE A 249 20.53 30.10 30.24
N GLN A 250 19.79 30.96 30.96
CA GLN A 250 19.99 32.41 30.89
C GLN A 250 21.38 32.81 31.39
N GLN A 251 21.83 32.26 32.54
CA GLN A 251 23.18 32.49 33.06
C GLN A 251 24.28 32.09 32.07
N ALA A 252 24.12 30.96 31.39
CA ALA A 252 25.05 30.52 30.34
C ALA A 252 25.07 31.49 29.15
N HIS A 253 23.89 31.92 28.68
CA HIS A 253 23.76 32.87 27.58
C HIS A 253 24.39 34.23 27.89
N ASP A 254 24.16 34.75 29.10
CA ASP A 254 24.68 36.05 29.52
C ASP A 254 26.21 35.99 29.67
N ALA A 255 26.76 34.92 30.25
CA ALA A 255 28.20 34.72 30.36
C ALA A 255 28.88 34.55 28.99
N LEU A 256 28.28 33.79 28.05
CA LEU A 256 28.79 33.63 26.69
C LEU A 256 28.75 34.94 25.89
N THR A 257 27.70 35.73 26.08
CA THR A 257 27.58 37.06 25.44
C THR A 257 28.59 38.05 26.03
N GLY A 258 28.81 38.00 27.35
CA GLY A 258 29.87 38.73 28.02
C GLY A 258 31.25 38.42 27.45
N LEU A 259 31.56 37.13 27.22
CA LEU A 259 32.80 36.68 26.58
C LEU A 259 32.94 37.09 25.11
N ALA A 260 31.85 37.35 24.39
CA ALA A 260 31.91 37.91 23.04
C ALA A 260 32.42 39.36 23.04
N SER A 261 32.12 40.11 24.10
CA SER A 261 32.56 41.49 24.30
C SER A 261 33.94 41.59 24.95
N ASP A 262 34.18 40.77 25.98
CA ASP A 262 35.46 40.67 26.70
C ASP A 262 35.91 39.19 26.77
N PRO A 263 36.73 38.73 25.81
CA PRO A 263 37.22 37.35 25.76
C PRO A 263 38.05 36.93 26.98
N ASP A 264 38.56 37.90 27.75
CA ASP A 264 39.45 37.65 28.88
C ASP A 264 38.73 37.62 30.23
N ALA A 265 37.44 37.92 30.29
CA ALA A 265 36.64 37.91 31.52
C ALA A 265 36.69 36.55 32.25
N VAL A 266 37.39 36.52 33.39
CA VAL A 266 37.60 35.31 34.20
C VAL A 266 36.30 34.88 34.88
N ASP A 267 35.51 35.83 35.38
CA ASP A 267 34.25 35.57 36.08
C ASP A 267 33.24 34.83 35.19
N HIS A 268 33.12 35.22 33.92
CA HIS A 268 32.25 34.53 32.96
C HIS A 268 32.71 33.10 32.68
N ARG A 269 34.03 32.85 32.60
CA ARG A 269 34.57 31.49 32.41
C ARG A 269 34.28 30.59 33.61
N GLN A 270 34.43 31.11 34.82
CA GLN A 270 34.13 30.38 36.05
C GLN A 270 32.64 29.99 36.11
N VAL A 271 31.72 30.90 35.77
CA VAL A 271 30.27 30.62 35.72
C VAL A 271 29.95 29.48 34.75
N LEU A 272 30.58 29.46 33.56
CA LEU A 272 30.36 28.40 32.58
C LEU A 272 30.92 27.05 33.04
N ASP A 273 32.07 27.04 33.71
CA ASP A 273 32.66 25.81 34.27
C ASP A 273 31.77 25.22 35.39
N GLU A 274 31.25 26.07 36.28
CA GLU A 274 30.30 25.67 37.33
C GLU A 274 28.97 25.16 36.77
N LEU A 275 28.47 25.75 35.67
CA LEU A 275 27.27 25.28 34.99
C LEU A 275 27.48 23.90 34.36
N LEU A 276 28.60 23.71 33.66
CA LEU A 276 28.92 22.43 33.03
C LEU A 276 29.06 21.31 34.06
N ALA A 277 29.81 21.54 35.14
CA ALA A 277 29.98 20.57 36.23
C ALA A 277 28.64 20.18 36.89
N ARG A 278 27.75 21.16 37.12
CA ARG A 278 26.40 20.88 37.66
C ARG A 278 25.56 20.06 36.69
N THR A 279 25.59 20.37 35.39
CA THR A 279 24.84 19.60 34.39
C THR A 279 25.36 18.16 34.26
N ASP A 280 26.66 17.94 34.35
CA ASP A 280 27.25 16.59 34.29
C ASP A 280 26.85 15.73 35.49
N ALA A 281 26.91 16.31 36.70
CA ALA A 281 26.49 15.62 37.92
C ALA A 281 25.00 15.23 37.89
N ALA A 282 24.13 16.11 37.40
CA ALA A 282 22.70 15.84 37.28
C ALA A 282 22.40 14.72 36.27
N MET A 283 23.08 14.70 35.13
CA MET A 283 22.85 13.67 34.10
C MET A 283 23.44 12.31 34.50
N ALA A 284 24.58 12.29 35.19
CA ALA A 284 25.15 11.06 35.74
C ALA A 284 24.21 10.36 36.74
N ALA A 285 23.43 11.13 37.53
CA ALA A 285 22.44 10.60 38.46
C ALA A 285 21.21 9.98 37.77
N ILE A 286 20.87 10.42 36.55
CA ILE A 286 19.68 9.97 35.80
C ILE A 286 20.01 8.83 34.82
N ALA A 287 21.27 8.69 34.40
CA ALA A 287 21.71 7.70 33.41
C ALA A 287 21.25 6.25 33.68
N PRO A 288 21.24 5.72 34.92
CA PRO A 288 20.76 4.36 35.19
C PRO A 288 19.25 4.17 34.94
N LEU A 289 18.44 5.22 35.09
CA LEU A 289 16.99 5.19 34.86
C LEU A 289 16.63 5.20 33.36
N LEU A 290 17.52 5.74 32.51
CA LEU A 290 17.31 5.86 31.06
C LEU A 290 17.74 4.59 30.29
N ALA A 291 18.64 3.78 30.84
CA ALA A 291 19.17 2.58 30.20
C ALA A 291 18.08 1.55 29.77
N GLY A 292 16.97 1.45 30.52
CA GLY A 292 15.84 0.57 30.17
C GLY A 292 14.91 1.09 29.07
N TYR A 293 14.98 2.39 28.76
CA TYR A 293 14.22 3.04 27.69
C TYR A 293 14.98 2.99 26.37
N GLU A 294 16.31 3.03 26.45
CA GLU A 294 17.24 3.09 25.33
C GLU A 294 17.24 1.79 24.50
N GLN A 295 17.09 0.63 25.15
CA GLN A 295 17.04 -0.67 24.47
C GLN A 295 15.81 -0.81 23.55
N ARG A 296 14.64 -0.34 24.01
CA ARG A 296 13.39 -0.34 23.22
C ARG A 296 13.42 0.68 22.09
N TYR A 297 14.08 1.82 22.31
CA TYR A 297 14.25 2.84 21.27
C TYR A 297 15.26 2.40 20.20
N GLN A 298 16.31 1.67 20.56
CA GLN A 298 17.30 1.12 19.63
C GLN A 298 16.70 0.07 18.68
N GLU A 299 15.78 -0.77 19.15
CA GLU A 299 15.03 -1.71 18.28
C GLU A 299 14.08 -0.97 17.32
N SER A 300 13.36 0.05 17.82
CA SER A 300 12.50 0.90 16.99
C SER A 300 13.30 1.65 15.93
N ASP A 301 14.51 2.11 16.26
CA ASP A 301 15.36 2.86 15.34
C ASP A 301 16.04 1.95 14.30
N ARG A 302 16.38 0.71 14.65
CA ARG A 302 16.81 -0.31 13.67
C ARG A 302 15.72 -0.57 12.63
N CYS A 303 14.47 -0.74 13.09
CA CYS A 303 13.33 -0.93 12.20
C CYS A 303 13.12 0.28 11.29
N TYR A 304 13.21 1.50 11.85
CA TYR A 304 13.06 2.74 11.09
C TYR A 304 14.17 2.94 10.06
N ARG A 305 15.44 2.65 10.40
CA ARG A 305 16.56 2.75 9.45
C ARG A 305 16.44 1.75 8.31
N HIS A 306 16.06 0.52 8.62
CA HIS A 306 15.81 -0.50 7.60
C HIS A 306 14.68 -0.07 6.66
N GLU A 307 13.59 0.49 7.20
CA GLU A 307 12.50 1.05 6.40
C GLU A 307 12.98 2.20 5.49
N GLN A 308 13.83 3.09 5.99
CA GLN A 308 14.36 4.22 5.21
C GLN A 308 15.33 3.78 4.11
N GLU A 309 16.19 2.78 4.37
CA GLU A 309 17.06 2.19 3.35
C GLU A 309 16.26 1.51 2.24
N VAL A 310 15.26 0.70 2.61
CA VAL A 310 14.35 0.06 1.65
C VAL A 310 13.60 1.12 0.84
N ARG A 311 13.13 2.21 1.47
CA ARG A 311 12.46 3.32 0.76
C ARG A 311 13.39 4.07 -0.18
N ARG A 312 14.65 4.29 0.19
CA ARG A 312 15.65 4.95 -0.68
C ARG A 312 15.99 4.09 -1.88
N GLU A 313 16.19 2.78 -1.69
CA GLU A 313 16.46 1.87 -2.80
C GLU A 313 15.23 1.74 -3.71
N LEU A 314 14.03 1.67 -3.14
CA LEU A 314 12.79 1.65 -3.91
C LEU A 314 12.60 2.97 -4.70
N ALA A 315 12.92 4.12 -4.10
CA ALA A 315 12.87 5.41 -4.80
C ALA A 315 13.90 5.50 -5.94
N ARG A 316 15.08 4.91 -5.76
CA ARG A 316 16.12 4.83 -6.80
C ARG A 316 15.64 3.95 -7.96
N GLN A 317 15.08 2.77 -7.68
CA GLN A 317 14.50 1.87 -8.68
C GLN A 317 13.32 2.52 -9.41
N LEU A 318 12.42 3.20 -8.69
CA LEU A 318 11.32 3.98 -9.27
C LEU A 318 11.80 5.09 -10.20
N THR A 319 12.93 5.74 -9.89
CA THR A 319 13.48 6.80 -10.74
C THR A 319 14.03 6.21 -12.04
N VAL A 320 14.80 5.12 -11.94
CA VAL A 320 15.32 4.41 -13.12
C VAL A 320 14.18 3.91 -14.02
N SER A 321 13.17 3.23 -13.45
CA SER A 321 12.03 2.75 -14.23
C SER A 321 11.18 3.89 -14.82
N ARG A 322 11.09 5.06 -14.17
CA ARG A 322 10.40 6.23 -14.73
C ARG A 322 11.14 6.80 -15.94
N ASP A 323 12.46 6.83 -15.90
CA ASP A 323 13.26 7.31 -17.03
C ASP A 323 13.22 6.33 -18.20
N GLU A 324 13.21 5.01 -17.94
CA GLU A 324 12.98 3.97 -18.95
C GLU A 324 11.59 4.09 -19.59
N ILE A 325 10.53 4.29 -18.78
CA ILE A 325 9.16 4.50 -19.28
C ILE A 325 9.09 5.77 -20.13
N ARG A 326 9.72 6.88 -19.72
CA ARG A 326 9.76 8.11 -20.53
C ARG A 326 10.45 7.91 -21.87
N GLN A 327 11.54 7.14 -21.90
CA GLN A 327 12.22 6.81 -23.17
C GLN A 327 11.33 5.94 -24.06
N MET A 328 10.63 4.96 -23.48
CA MET A 328 9.67 4.12 -24.21
C MET A 328 8.47 4.93 -24.72
N GLU A 329 7.92 5.85 -23.91
CA GLU A 329 6.83 6.74 -24.31
C GLU A 329 7.25 7.69 -25.44
N PHE A 330 8.47 8.23 -25.38
CA PHE A 330 9.01 9.05 -26.46
C PHE A 330 9.15 8.26 -27.77
N HIS A 331 9.68 7.03 -27.70
CA HIS A 331 9.78 6.12 -28.86
C HIS A 331 8.40 5.71 -29.39
N HIS A 332 7.45 5.44 -28.49
CA HIS A 332 6.08 5.11 -28.86
C HIS A 332 5.39 6.28 -29.54
N GLN A 333 5.54 7.50 -29.02
CA GLN A 333 4.95 8.71 -29.60
C GLN A 333 5.50 8.97 -31.01
N GLN A 334 6.81 8.83 -31.22
CA GLN A 334 7.41 8.92 -32.55
C GLN A 334 6.85 7.86 -33.52
N THR A 335 6.60 6.65 -33.02
CA THR A 335 6.01 5.56 -33.82
C THR A 335 4.56 5.87 -34.19
N VAL A 336 3.77 6.36 -33.23
CA VAL A 336 2.37 6.78 -33.43
C VAL A 336 2.28 7.92 -34.44
N ASP A 337 3.15 8.92 -34.36
CA ASP A 337 3.14 10.04 -35.28
C ASP A 337 3.53 9.60 -36.70
N ARG A 338 4.52 8.71 -36.84
CA ARG A 338 4.85 8.08 -38.13
C ARG A 338 3.69 7.26 -38.70
N LEU A 339 2.98 6.51 -37.87
CA LEU A 339 1.81 5.73 -38.29
C LEU A 339 0.64 6.63 -38.70
N LYS A 340 0.42 7.75 -38.00
CA LYS A 340 -0.58 8.75 -38.38
C LYS A 340 -0.26 9.39 -39.73
N GLU A 341 0.99 9.73 -39.99
CA GLU A 341 1.42 10.24 -41.30
C GLU A 341 1.19 9.22 -42.42
N GLN A 342 1.54 7.96 -42.18
CA GLN A 342 1.28 6.87 -43.14
C GLN A 342 -0.23 6.68 -43.38
N GLN A 343 -1.05 6.73 -42.33
CA GLN A 343 -2.50 6.60 -42.44
C GLN A 343 -3.10 7.79 -43.21
N LEU A 344 -2.59 9.00 -43.00
CA LEU A 344 -3.01 10.19 -43.74
C LEU A 344 -2.66 10.09 -45.23
N GLN A 345 -1.45 9.58 -45.55
CA GLN A 345 -1.05 9.31 -46.93
C GLN A 345 -1.93 8.24 -47.59
N GLN A 346 -2.21 7.13 -46.90
CA GLN A 346 -3.11 6.10 -47.40
C GLN A 346 -4.54 6.62 -47.61
N ARG A 347 -5.03 7.47 -46.70
CA ARG A 347 -6.35 8.09 -46.83
C ARG A 347 -6.43 9.02 -48.04
N ARG A 348 -5.41 9.85 -48.27
CA ARG A 348 -5.34 10.70 -49.48
C ARG A 348 -5.31 9.85 -50.76
N ALA A 349 -4.51 8.80 -50.79
CA ALA A 349 -4.45 7.89 -51.93
C ALA A 349 -5.80 7.17 -52.18
N LEU A 350 -6.54 6.82 -51.12
CA LEU A 350 -7.89 6.25 -51.23
C LEU A 350 -8.91 7.28 -51.71
N GLU A 351 -8.84 8.54 -51.25
CA GLU A 351 -9.71 9.63 -51.70
C GLU A 351 -9.49 9.94 -53.19
N GLU A 352 -8.24 9.94 -53.67
CA GLU A 352 -7.92 10.02 -55.10
C GLU A 352 -8.49 8.83 -55.88
N ARG A 353 -8.28 7.60 -55.40
CA ARG A 353 -8.82 6.38 -56.03
C ARG A 353 -10.34 6.38 -56.12
N ILE A 354 -11.03 6.85 -55.08
CA ILE A 354 -12.49 6.99 -55.05
C ILE A 354 -12.94 8.03 -56.07
N THR A 355 -12.20 9.12 -56.23
CA THR A 355 -12.49 10.16 -57.22
C THR A 355 -12.34 9.62 -58.64
N ASP A 356 -11.25 8.92 -58.93
CA ASP A 356 -11.02 8.25 -60.22
C ASP A 356 -12.10 7.20 -60.53
N LEU A 357 -12.47 6.39 -59.53
CA LEU A 357 -13.53 5.39 -59.67
C LEU A 357 -14.89 6.03 -59.91
N ARG A 358 -15.21 7.16 -59.25
CA ARG A 358 -16.44 7.92 -59.51
C ARG A 358 -16.46 8.48 -60.93
N GLN A 359 -15.32 8.96 -61.42
CA GLN A 359 -15.21 9.45 -62.79
C GLN A 359 -15.38 8.31 -63.81
N SER A 360 -14.72 7.16 -63.60
CA SER A 360 -14.92 5.94 -64.41
C SER A 360 -16.35 5.41 -64.35
N LEU A 361 -16.99 5.45 -63.19
CA LEU A 361 -18.39 5.02 -63.02
C LEU A 361 -19.35 5.96 -63.75
N ASN A 362 -19.12 7.27 -63.69
CA ASN A 362 -19.90 8.24 -64.44
C ASN A 362 -19.71 8.09 -65.95
N GLN A 363 -18.48 7.81 -66.40
CA GLN A 363 -18.20 7.51 -67.79
C GLN A 363 -18.91 6.22 -68.23
N SER A 364 -18.77 5.13 -67.47
CA SER A 364 -19.45 3.86 -67.74
C SER A 364 -20.98 4.00 -67.72
N ARG A 365 -21.55 4.85 -66.84
CA ARG A 365 -22.98 5.17 -66.84
C ARG A 365 -23.38 5.90 -68.11
N ARG A 366 -22.58 6.86 -68.59
CA ARG A 366 -22.83 7.53 -69.88
C ARG A 366 -22.74 6.56 -71.05
N ASP A 367 -21.76 5.65 -71.02
CA ASP A 367 -21.58 4.63 -72.06
C ASP A 367 -22.74 3.62 -72.05
N VAL A 368 -23.25 3.23 -70.87
CA VAL A 368 -24.46 2.41 -70.73
C VAL A 368 -25.70 3.16 -71.21
N GLU A 369 -25.83 4.46 -70.92
CA GLU A 369 -26.96 5.27 -71.38
C GLU A 369 -26.92 5.45 -72.92
N ALA A 370 -25.74 5.65 -73.51
CA ALA A 370 -25.54 5.67 -74.95
C ALA A 370 -25.82 4.29 -75.57
N GLY A 371 -25.35 3.22 -74.92
CA GLY A 371 -25.58 1.83 -75.31
C GLY A 371 -27.03 1.39 -75.15
N LYS A 372 -27.86 2.01 -74.30
CA LYS A 372 -29.31 1.75 -74.26
C LYS A 372 -30.00 2.19 -75.56
N GLY A 373 -29.54 3.27 -76.18
CA GLY A 373 -30.03 3.71 -77.49
C GLY A 373 -29.65 2.72 -78.59
N GLU A 374 -28.42 2.23 -78.57
CA GLU A 374 -27.91 1.25 -79.52
C GLU A 374 -28.51 -0.14 -79.31
N ARG A 375 -28.69 -0.58 -78.06
CA ARG A 375 -29.39 -1.80 -77.67
C ARG A 375 -30.85 -1.79 -78.11
N LYS A 376 -31.55 -0.65 -78.02
CA LYS A 376 -32.94 -0.54 -78.49
C LYS A 376 -33.03 -0.65 -80.02
N LYS A 377 -32.02 -0.15 -80.72
CA LYS A 377 -31.88 -0.30 -82.18
C LYS A 377 -31.50 -1.75 -82.56
N LEU A 378 -30.57 -2.36 -81.84
CA LEU A 378 -30.17 -3.76 -81.98
C LEU A 378 -31.25 -4.74 -81.53
N GLU A 379 -32.13 -4.41 -80.58
CA GLU A 379 -33.29 -5.23 -80.20
C GLU A 379 -34.35 -5.22 -81.30
N LEU A 380 -34.54 -4.08 -81.99
CA LEU A 380 -35.38 -3.99 -83.19
C LEU A 380 -34.77 -4.77 -84.38
N GLU A 381 -33.45 -4.69 -84.57
CA GLU A 381 -32.73 -5.45 -85.60
C GLU A 381 -32.66 -6.96 -85.26
N LEU A 382 -32.49 -7.33 -83.99
CA LEU A 382 -32.50 -8.71 -83.49
C LEU A 382 -33.90 -9.30 -83.57
N GLN A 383 -34.97 -8.55 -83.29
CA GLN A 383 -36.34 -9.02 -83.53
C GLN A 383 -36.60 -9.28 -85.03
N ALA A 384 -36.03 -8.45 -85.92
CA ALA A 384 -36.05 -8.69 -87.36
C ALA A 384 -35.18 -9.90 -87.78
N MET A 385 -34.05 -10.15 -87.12
CA MET A 385 -33.12 -11.25 -87.41
C MET A 385 -33.55 -12.59 -86.82
N VAL A 386 -34.11 -12.62 -85.60
CA VAL A 386 -34.66 -13.82 -84.92
C VAL A 386 -35.95 -14.28 -85.60
N GLY A 387 -36.68 -13.38 -86.27
CA GLY A 387 -37.78 -13.70 -87.19
C GLY A 387 -37.33 -14.19 -88.58
N SER A 388 -36.06 -14.03 -88.93
CA SER A 388 -35.51 -14.44 -90.24
C SER A 388 -35.13 -15.92 -90.26
N GLN A 389 -35.36 -16.60 -91.39
CA GLN A 389 -35.11 -18.05 -91.50
C GLN A 389 -33.65 -18.48 -91.29
N SER A 390 -32.71 -17.56 -91.51
CA SER A 390 -31.27 -17.81 -91.45
C SER A 390 -30.74 -18.06 -90.02
N TRP A 391 -31.35 -17.43 -88.99
CA TRP A 391 -30.88 -17.46 -87.60
C TRP A 391 -31.21 -18.77 -86.86
N LYS A 392 -32.20 -19.52 -87.34
CA LYS A 392 -32.59 -20.83 -86.78
C LYS A 392 -31.67 -21.98 -87.21
N VAL A 393 -30.87 -21.79 -88.27
CA VAL A 393 -30.09 -22.86 -88.91
C VAL A 393 -28.67 -22.99 -88.34
N THR A 394 -28.13 -21.98 -87.67
CA THR A 394 -26.71 -21.92 -87.24
C THR A 394 -26.48 -22.16 -85.73
N ALA A 395 -27.50 -22.60 -84.99
CA ALA A 395 -27.45 -22.89 -83.55
C ALA A 395 -26.38 -23.93 -83.11
N PRO A 396 -26.06 -25.00 -83.86
CA PRO A 396 -25.11 -26.03 -83.41
C PRO A 396 -23.63 -25.58 -83.41
N LEU A 397 -23.29 -24.52 -84.13
CA LEU A 397 -21.90 -24.05 -84.33
C LEU A 397 -21.41 -23.09 -83.23
N ARG A 398 -22.23 -22.80 -82.21
CA ARG A 398 -21.88 -21.93 -81.07
C ARG A 398 -21.40 -22.69 -79.83
N SER A 399 -21.27 -24.01 -79.92
CA SER A 399 -20.87 -24.93 -78.85
C SER A 399 -19.36 -25.25 -78.82
N CYS A 400 -18.55 -24.58 -79.64
CA CYS A 400 -17.10 -24.81 -79.72
C CYS A 400 -16.33 -23.53 -79.35
N GLY A 401 -16.09 -23.34 -78.05
CA GLY A 401 -15.31 -22.21 -77.54
C GLY A 401 -14.62 -22.45 -76.19
N ASP A 402 -14.62 -23.68 -75.67
CA ASP A 402 -14.06 -24.05 -74.36
C ASP A 402 -12.62 -24.59 -74.43
N TRP A 403 -11.85 -24.24 -75.46
CA TRP A 403 -10.53 -24.84 -75.71
C TRP A 403 -9.38 -23.83 -75.85
N LEU A 404 -9.18 -22.90 -74.91
CA LEU A 404 -7.92 -22.12 -74.84
C LEU A 404 -7.68 -21.43 -73.47
N LEU A 405 -7.83 -22.17 -72.36
CA LEU A 405 -7.34 -21.75 -71.04
C LEU A 405 -6.49 -22.86 -70.40
N GLY A 406 -5.40 -23.21 -71.08
CA GLY A 406 -4.33 -24.02 -70.51
C GLY A 406 -2.99 -23.47 -70.97
N LEU A 407 -2.26 -22.79 -70.09
CA LEU A 407 -0.85 -23.05 -69.78
C LEU A 407 -0.19 -21.94 -68.93
N ARG A 408 0.43 -22.40 -67.84
CA ARG A 408 1.64 -21.86 -67.17
C ARG A 408 1.51 -20.60 -66.30
N ARG A 409 1.42 -20.84 -64.98
CA ARG A 409 2.20 -20.08 -63.97
C ARG A 409 2.92 -21.03 -63.04
N GLY A 410 4.20 -21.27 -63.35
CA GLY A 410 5.14 -21.94 -62.48
C GLY A 410 5.85 -20.94 -61.57
N ARG A 411 5.96 -21.37 -60.30
CA ARG A 411 7.03 -21.12 -59.30
C ARG A 411 7.40 -19.68 -58.93
N PHE A 412 7.46 -19.45 -57.61
CA PHE A 412 7.97 -18.28 -56.86
C PHE A 412 7.02 -17.12 -56.52
N SER A 413 5.78 -17.41 -56.08
CA SER A 413 4.90 -16.38 -55.47
C SER A 413 4.25 -16.76 -54.13
N SER A 414 4.66 -17.86 -53.47
CA SER A 414 3.91 -18.40 -52.34
C SER A 414 4.23 -17.79 -50.97
N LEU A 415 5.38 -17.11 -50.77
CA LEU A 415 5.74 -16.54 -49.46
C LEU A 415 5.22 -15.11 -49.23
N ALA A 416 5.16 -14.28 -50.27
CA ALA A 416 4.64 -12.90 -50.15
C ALA A 416 3.10 -12.83 -50.01
N ARG A 417 2.37 -13.93 -50.29
CA ARG A 417 0.91 -14.02 -50.13
C ARG A 417 0.45 -14.43 -48.73
N LEU A 418 1.38 -14.52 -47.78
CA LEU A 418 1.11 -14.99 -46.42
C LEU A 418 0.56 -13.92 -45.47
N GLY A 419 0.57 -12.64 -45.86
CA GLY A 419 0.22 -11.53 -44.96
C GLY A 419 1.29 -11.21 -43.92
N LEU A 420 2.46 -11.86 -44.01
CA LEU A 420 3.61 -11.67 -43.12
C LEU A 420 4.37 -10.39 -43.48
N ASN A 421 4.87 -9.69 -42.47
CA ASN A 421 5.65 -8.46 -42.67
C ASN A 421 7.09 -8.78 -43.13
N LEU A 422 7.80 -7.77 -43.66
CA LEU A 422 9.17 -7.93 -44.21
C LEU A 422 10.18 -8.47 -43.17
N LYS A 423 9.99 -8.16 -41.89
CA LYS A 423 10.87 -8.59 -40.79
C LYS A 423 10.64 -10.06 -40.44
N GLU A 424 9.39 -10.51 -40.42
CA GLU A 424 9.03 -11.93 -40.25
C GLU A 424 9.53 -12.79 -41.40
N LEU A 425 9.40 -12.32 -42.65
CA LEU A 425 9.92 -13.01 -43.84
C LEU A 425 11.45 -13.19 -43.78
N GLU A 426 12.16 -12.21 -43.23
CA GLU A 426 13.61 -12.27 -43.03
C GLU A 426 13.99 -13.24 -41.90
N CYS A 427 13.28 -13.24 -40.77
CA CYS A 427 13.49 -14.19 -39.68
C CYS A 427 13.21 -15.65 -40.10
N TYR A 428 12.15 -15.91 -40.87
CA TYR A 428 11.87 -17.25 -41.39
C TYR A 428 12.88 -17.71 -42.45
N ARG A 429 13.50 -16.78 -43.19
CA ARG A 429 14.63 -17.09 -44.07
C ARG A 429 15.85 -17.55 -43.25
N HIS A 430 16.19 -16.83 -42.19
CA HIS A 430 17.29 -17.22 -41.30
C HIS A 430 17.04 -18.55 -40.58
N LEU A 431 15.78 -18.85 -40.24
CA LEU A 431 15.40 -20.13 -39.64
C LEU A 431 15.62 -21.31 -40.61
N LEU A 432 15.37 -21.15 -41.91
CA LEU A 432 15.69 -22.18 -42.92
C LEU A 432 17.20 -22.40 -43.04
N ASP A 433 17.96 -21.32 -43.08
CA ASP A 433 19.41 -21.37 -43.22
C ASP A 433 20.10 -21.91 -41.94
N SER A 434 19.42 -21.84 -40.80
CA SER A 434 19.92 -22.33 -39.51
C SER A 434 20.00 -23.86 -39.38
N GLY A 435 19.29 -24.61 -40.22
CA GLY A 435 19.25 -26.08 -40.15
C GLY A 435 18.37 -26.66 -39.04
N ILE A 436 17.67 -25.83 -38.26
CA ILE A 436 16.76 -26.29 -37.18
C ILE A 436 15.44 -26.85 -37.75
N PHE A 437 15.00 -26.38 -38.93
CA PHE A 437 13.86 -26.96 -39.62
C PHE A 437 14.33 -28.03 -40.60
N ASP A 438 14.15 -29.30 -40.26
CA ASP A 438 14.56 -30.42 -41.12
C ASP A 438 13.45 -30.73 -42.13
N ARG A 439 13.65 -30.23 -43.34
CA ARG A 439 12.71 -30.44 -44.45
C ARG A 439 12.51 -31.91 -44.80
N THR A 440 13.57 -32.72 -44.72
CA THR A 440 13.52 -34.13 -45.11
C THR A 440 12.74 -34.90 -44.07
N HIS A 441 13.08 -34.73 -42.79
CA HIS A 441 12.32 -35.29 -41.66
C HIS A 441 10.85 -34.87 -41.71
N TYR A 442 10.54 -33.59 -41.92
CA TYR A 442 9.16 -33.11 -41.95
C TYR A 442 8.35 -33.74 -43.08
N LEU A 443 8.94 -33.89 -44.28
CA LEU A 443 8.25 -34.52 -45.40
C LEU A 443 8.15 -36.05 -45.27
N ASP A 444 9.09 -36.70 -44.57
CA ASP A 444 9.06 -38.14 -44.31
C ASP A 444 8.05 -38.48 -43.21
N SER A 445 7.97 -37.66 -42.15
CA SER A 445 7.04 -37.80 -41.03
C SER A 445 5.59 -37.44 -41.39
N TYR A 446 5.39 -36.58 -42.40
CA TYR A 446 4.07 -36.11 -42.84
C TYR A 446 3.85 -36.31 -44.36
N PRO A 447 3.53 -37.55 -44.81
CA PRO A 447 3.37 -37.90 -46.23
C PRO A 447 2.25 -37.14 -46.94
N ASP A 448 1.21 -36.73 -46.21
CA ASP A 448 0.11 -35.91 -46.70
C ASP A 448 0.59 -34.53 -47.21
N VAL A 449 1.55 -33.92 -46.51
CA VAL A 449 2.19 -32.66 -46.92
C VAL A 449 3.05 -32.87 -48.17
N ARG A 450 3.71 -34.03 -48.29
CA ARG A 450 4.54 -34.43 -49.45
C ARG A 450 3.69 -34.63 -50.70
N GLU A 451 2.60 -35.39 -50.59
CA GLU A 451 1.68 -35.70 -51.68
C GLU A 451 0.94 -34.46 -52.18
N ALA A 452 0.57 -33.56 -51.27
CA ALA A 452 -0.05 -32.29 -51.60
C ALA A 452 0.90 -31.28 -52.29
N GLY A 453 2.21 -31.57 -52.35
CA GLY A 453 3.21 -30.70 -52.97
C GLY A 453 3.35 -29.33 -52.29
N LEU A 454 2.94 -29.23 -51.02
CA LEU A 454 2.95 -27.98 -50.26
C LEU A 454 4.40 -27.62 -49.84
N ASN A 455 4.66 -26.33 -49.65
CA ASN A 455 5.93 -25.90 -49.07
C ASN A 455 5.95 -26.30 -47.57
N PRO A 456 6.90 -27.15 -47.12
CA PRO A 456 6.88 -27.72 -45.77
C PRO A 456 6.95 -26.69 -44.64
N LEU A 457 7.76 -25.64 -44.81
CA LEU A 457 7.87 -24.58 -43.81
C LEU A 457 6.58 -23.75 -43.74
N VAL A 458 6.00 -23.41 -44.89
CA VAL A 458 4.72 -22.66 -44.93
C VAL A 458 3.60 -23.48 -44.30
N HIS A 459 3.62 -24.79 -44.54
CA HIS A 459 2.69 -25.71 -43.90
C HIS A 459 2.88 -25.73 -42.37
N PHE A 460 4.12 -25.88 -41.90
CA PHE A 460 4.43 -25.87 -40.48
C PHE A 460 3.96 -24.58 -39.78
N ILE A 461 4.28 -23.42 -40.35
CA ILE A 461 3.92 -22.12 -39.77
C ILE A 461 2.40 -21.92 -39.69
N ARG A 462 1.65 -22.32 -40.74
CA ARG A 462 0.21 -22.06 -40.81
C ARG A 462 -0.65 -23.08 -40.08
N LYS A 463 -0.19 -24.33 -40.05
CA LYS A 463 -1.02 -25.47 -39.70
C LYS A 463 -0.27 -26.43 -38.78
N GLY A 464 0.96 -26.80 -39.13
CA GLY A 464 1.74 -27.76 -38.35
C GLY A 464 2.01 -27.32 -36.90
N THR A 465 2.13 -26.04 -36.60
CA THR A 465 2.27 -25.56 -35.21
C THR A 465 1.01 -25.80 -34.38
N ALA A 466 -0.17 -25.53 -34.94
CA ALA A 466 -1.44 -25.74 -34.25
C ALA A 466 -1.80 -27.23 -34.12
N GLU A 467 -1.26 -28.07 -35.00
CA GLU A 467 -1.46 -29.53 -35.00
C GLU A 467 -0.33 -30.29 -34.29
N GLY A 468 0.58 -29.59 -33.60
CA GLY A 468 1.64 -30.21 -32.79
C GLY A 468 2.76 -30.89 -33.59
N TYR A 469 2.87 -30.62 -34.90
CA TYR A 469 3.84 -31.28 -35.76
C TYR A 469 5.28 -30.95 -35.36
N LEU A 470 6.19 -31.89 -35.58
CA LEU A 470 7.59 -31.83 -35.18
C LEU A 470 8.43 -31.27 -36.33
N PRO A 471 9.04 -30.09 -36.17
CA PRO A 471 9.89 -29.51 -37.22
C PRO A 471 11.24 -30.23 -37.37
N ASN A 472 11.65 -30.99 -36.35
CA ASN A 472 12.81 -31.88 -36.34
C ASN A 472 12.65 -32.92 -35.21
N PRO A 473 13.49 -33.99 -35.14
CA PRO A 473 13.37 -35.04 -34.12
C PRO A 473 13.61 -34.62 -32.66
N LEU A 474 14.18 -33.44 -32.42
CA LEU A 474 14.60 -32.94 -31.10
C LEU A 474 13.81 -31.70 -30.64
N PHE A 475 12.76 -31.31 -31.37
CA PHE A 475 11.90 -30.18 -31.04
C PHE A 475 10.43 -30.63 -31.01
N GLU A 476 9.82 -30.60 -29.83
CA GLU A 476 8.44 -31.04 -29.62
C GLU A 476 7.51 -29.83 -29.45
N THR A 477 6.69 -29.55 -30.46
CA THR A 477 5.86 -28.34 -30.52
C THR A 477 4.85 -28.24 -29.38
N GLU A 478 4.10 -29.31 -29.10
CA GLU A 478 3.13 -29.33 -28.00
C GLU A 478 3.82 -29.22 -26.64
N TRP A 479 4.83 -30.06 -26.40
CA TRP A 479 5.59 -30.02 -25.15
C TRP A 479 6.22 -28.64 -24.89
N TYR A 480 6.76 -27.98 -25.92
CA TYR A 480 7.35 -26.66 -25.79
C TYR A 480 6.31 -25.60 -25.41
N LEU A 481 5.12 -25.65 -25.99
CA LEU A 481 4.03 -24.71 -25.66
C LEU A 481 3.40 -24.98 -24.29
N GLU A 482 3.30 -26.25 -23.88
CA GLU A 482 2.84 -26.65 -22.54
C GLU A 482 3.85 -26.28 -21.45
N THR A 483 5.15 -26.48 -21.73
CA THR A 483 6.24 -26.19 -20.80
C THR A 483 6.47 -24.68 -20.67
N TYR A 484 6.20 -23.91 -21.73
CA TYR A 484 6.39 -22.46 -21.78
C TYR A 484 5.08 -21.71 -22.13
N PRO A 485 4.16 -21.55 -21.16
CA PRO A 485 2.86 -20.91 -21.40
C PRO A 485 2.94 -19.47 -21.90
N ASP A 486 4.01 -18.74 -21.56
CA ASP A 486 4.27 -17.38 -22.03
C ASP A 486 4.49 -17.32 -23.55
N VAL A 487 5.08 -18.36 -24.14
CA VAL A 487 5.23 -18.47 -25.59
C VAL A 487 3.88 -18.76 -26.25
N ALA A 488 3.07 -19.63 -25.64
CA ALA A 488 1.72 -19.95 -26.13
C ALA A 488 0.80 -18.72 -26.13
N GLU A 489 0.86 -17.91 -25.07
CA GLU A 489 0.07 -16.67 -24.95
C GLU A 489 0.54 -15.57 -25.92
N SER A 490 1.83 -15.55 -26.27
CA SER A 490 2.39 -14.56 -27.21
C SER A 490 1.92 -14.75 -28.66
N GLY A 491 1.44 -15.95 -29.02
CA GLY A 491 1.10 -16.33 -30.39
C GLY A 491 2.29 -16.41 -31.35
N ILE A 492 3.52 -16.23 -30.87
CA ILE A 492 4.73 -16.41 -31.68
C ILE A 492 4.92 -17.90 -31.98
N ASN A 493 5.35 -18.23 -33.20
CA ASN A 493 5.66 -19.60 -33.56
C ASN A 493 6.75 -20.18 -32.63
N PRO A 494 6.53 -21.34 -31.99
CA PRO A 494 7.42 -21.86 -30.94
C PRO A 494 8.84 -22.17 -31.43
N LEU A 495 8.99 -22.67 -32.66
CA LEU A 495 10.29 -22.89 -33.26
C LEU A 495 11.04 -21.58 -33.52
N LEU A 496 10.30 -20.55 -33.95
CA LEU A 496 10.84 -19.21 -34.15
C LEU A 496 11.22 -18.55 -32.81
N HIS A 497 10.38 -18.71 -31.78
CA HIS A 497 10.68 -18.24 -30.43
C HIS A 497 11.96 -18.89 -29.91
N TYR A 498 12.09 -20.21 -30.02
CA TYR A 498 13.30 -20.90 -29.58
C TYR A 498 14.55 -20.41 -30.32
N PHE A 499 14.44 -20.21 -31.64
CA PHE A 499 15.55 -19.71 -32.45
C PHE A 499 16.00 -18.30 -32.07
N ILE A 500 15.07 -17.39 -31.77
CA ILE A 500 15.38 -15.97 -31.47
C ILE A 500 15.74 -15.78 -29.99
N HIS A 501 15.02 -16.43 -29.07
CA HIS A 501 15.06 -16.16 -27.63
C HIS A 501 15.38 -17.40 -26.79
N GLY A 502 14.87 -18.57 -27.17
CA GLY A 502 14.93 -19.76 -26.33
C GLY A 502 16.34 -20.20 -25.94
N VAL A 503 17.32 -20.08 -26.84
CA VAL A 503 18.73 -20.42 -26.52
C VAL A 503 19.34 -19.47 -25.49
N THR A 504 19.13 -18.16 -25.65
CA THR A 504 19.66 -17.15 -24.71
C THR A 504 18.99 -17.24 -23.34
N GLU A 505 17.74 -17.68 -23.30
CA GLU A 505 16.97 -17.88 -22.08
C GLU A 505 17.19 -19.26 -21.44
N GLY A 506 18.02 -20.12 -22.05
CA GLY A 506 18.30 -21.46 -21.55
C GLY A 506 17.10 -22.42 -21.59
N ARG A 507 16.11 -22.16 -22.46
CA ARG A 507 14.94 -23.03 -22.62
C ARG A 507 15.32 -24.31 -23.37
N ASN A 508 14.61 -25.40 -23.11
CA ASN A 508 14.80 -26.70 -23.75
C ASN A 508 13.77 -26.87 -24.88
N PRO A 509 14.14 -27.37 -26.08
CA PRO A 509 13.22 -27.55 -27.21
C PRO A 509 12.36 -28.82 -27.12
N SER A 510 12.76 -29.77 -26.28
CA SER A 510 12.06 -31.04 -26.02
C SER A 510 12.53 -31.59 -24.66
N PRO A 511 11.84 -32.58 -24.06
CA PRO A 511 12.33 -33.21 -22.82
C PRO A 511 13.62 -34.02 -23.04
N TYR A 512 14.01 -34.24 -24.30
CA TYR A 512 15.18 -35.04 -24.68
C TYR A 512 16.41 -34.20 -25.05
N PHE A 513 16.30 -32.87 -25.02
CA PHE A 513 17.41 -31.96 -25.34
C PHE A 513 17.55 -30.87 -24.28
N ASP A 514 18.64 -30.93 -23.51
CA ASP A 514 18.99 -29.89 -22.53
C ASP A 514 19.93 -28.87 -23.17
N THR A 515 19.43 -27.65 -23.38
CA THR A 515 20.15 -26.57 -24.07
C THR A 515 21.37 -26.11 -23.28
N LEU A 516 21.30 -26.04 -21.94
CA LEU A 516 22.40 -25.53 -21.13
C LEU A 516 23.51 -26.57 -20.97
N ASP A 517 23.16 -27.82 -20.71
CA ASP A 517 24.09 -28.95 -20.64
C ASP A 517 24.80 -29.17 -22.00
N TYR A 518 24.08 -29.07 -23.13
CA TYR A 518 24.71 -29.16 -24.45
C TYR A 518 25.70 -28.01 -24.70
N LEU A 519 25.38 -26.78 -24.28
CA LEU A 519 26.28 -25.62 -24.39
C LEU A 519 27.48 -25.69 -23.43
N GLU A 520 27.39 -26.42 -22.32
CA GLU A 520 28.53 -26.69 -21.44
C GLU A 520 29.49 -27.72 -22.02
N ARG A 521 28.96 -28.74 -22.70
CA ARG A 521 29.76 -29.76 -23.40
C ARG A 521 30.39 -29.24 -24.70
N HIS A 522 29.80 -28.21 -25.30
CA HIS A 522 30.26 -27.55 -26.52
C HIS A 522 30.46 -26.04 -26.32
N PRO A 523 31.41 -25.62 -25.46
CA PRO A 523 31.60 -24.22 -25.09
C PRO A 523 32.00 -23.31 -26.27
N GLU A 524 32.55 -23.88 -27.35
CA GLU A 524 32.85 -23.19 -28.60
C GLU A 524 31.63 -22.53 -29.26
N LEU A 525 30.43 -23.09 -29.05
CA LEU A 525 29.18 -22.58 -29.61
C LEU A 525 28.78 -21.23 -29.01
N ARG A 526 29.18 -20.98 -27.74
CA ARG A 526 28.93 -19.69 -27.07
C ARG A 526 29.66 -18.53 -27.73
N LYS A 527 30.76 -18.79 -28.45
CA LYS A 527 31.56 -17.77 -29.15
C LYS A 527 31.20 -17.63 -30.62
N SER A 528 30.74 -18.70 -31.28
CA SER A 528 30.40 -18.70 -32.71
C SER A 528 28.98 -18.21 -33.00
N GLY A 529 28.10 -18.17 -31.99
CA GLY A 529 26.69 -17.78 -32.15
C GLY A 529 25.84 -18.82 -32.89
N VAL A 530 26.38 -20.02 -33.11
CA VAL A 530 25.68 -21.13 -33.75
C VAL A 530 24.68 -21.73 -32.74
N ASN A 531 23.44 -21.96 -33.20
CA ASN A 531 22.40 -22.51 -32.35
C ASN A 531 22.75 -23.96 -31.92
N PRO A 532 22.66 -24.31 -30.62
CA PRO A 532 23.06 -25.62 -30.11
C PRO A 532 22.22 -26.77 -30.69
N LEU A 533 20.92 -26.54 -30.91
CA LEU A 533 20.04 -27.53 -31.52
C LEU A 533 20.40 -27.75 -33.00
N ALA A 534 20.71 -26.68 -33.74
CA ALA A 534 21.22 -26.79 -35.11
C ALA A 534 22.54 -27.56 -35.18
N HIS A 535 23.46 -27.27 -34.26
CA HIS A 535 24.74 -27.95 -34.19
C HIS A 535 24.57 -29.45 -33.96
N CYS A 536 23.71 -29.83 -33.00
CA CYS A 536 23.41 -31.22 -32.71
C CYS A 536 22.80 -31.94 -33.92
N LEU A 537 21.80 -31.35 -34.58
CA LEU A 537 21.14 -31.94 -35.75
C LEU A 537 22.12 -32.17 -36.93
N ALA A 538 23.17 -31.35 -37.05
CA ALA A 538 24.12 -31.41 -38.14
C ALA A 538 25.36 -32.29 -37.88
N HIS A 539 25.72 -32.53 -36.61
CA HIS A 539 27.01 -33.15 -36.25
C HIS A 539 26.88 -34.40 -35.36
N GLU A 540 25.75 -34.60 -34.69
CA GLU A 540 25.49 -35.77 -33.87
C GLU A 540 24.67 -36.80 -34.64
N ASP A 541 24.86 -38.09 -34.35
CA ASP A 541 23.89 -39.11 -34.76
C ASP A 541 22.63 -38.96 -33.91
N VAL A 542 21.65 -38.21 -34.44
CA VAL A 542 20.41 -37.87 -33.75
C VAL A 542 19.62 -39.13 -33.32
N ALA A 543 19.70 -40.21 -34.09
CA ALA A 543 19.03 -41.46 -33.74
C ALA A 543 19.69 -42.13 -32.53
N ALA A 544 21.02 -42.18 -32.50
CA ALA A 544 21.77 -42.68 -31.35
C ALA A 544 21.62 -41.76 -30.12
N TYR A 545 21.66 -40.44 -30.30
CA TYR A 545 21.47 -39.44 -29.25
C TYR A 545 20.10 -39.59 -28.58
N LEU A 546 19.03 -39.70 -29.37
CA LEU A 546 17.68 -39.94 -28.87
C LEU A 546 17.55 -41.31 -28.19
N LEU A 547 18.23 -42.35 -28.68
CA LEU A 547 18.20 -43.67 -28.05
C LEU A 547 18.77 -43.61 -26.62
N VAL A 548 19.92 -42.95 -26.45
CA VAL A 548 20.58 -42.76 -25.15
C VAL A 548 19.74 -41.92 -24.19
N LYS A 549 19.12 -40.84 -24.68
CA LYS A 549 18.27 -39.97 -23.85
C LYS A 549 16.92 -40.63 -23.51
N LYS A 550 16.32 -41.40 -24.42
CA LYS A 550 15.09 -42.18 -24.15
C LYS A 550 15.34 -43.36 -23.21
N SER A 551 16.48 -44.05 -23.31
CA SER A 551 16.83 -45.11 -22.35
C SER A 551 17.06 -44.54 -20.94
N ALA A 552 17.74 -43.40 -20.81
CA ALA A 552 17.93 -42.71 -19.54
C ALA A 552 16.61 -42.20 -18.91
N ALA A 553 15.64 -41.81 -19.74
CA ALA A 553 14.30 -41.41 -19.29
C ALA A 553 13.41 -42.59 -18.84
N SER A 554 13.70 -43.83 -19.28
CA SER A 554 12.90 -45.02 -18.94
C SER A 554 13.22 -45.63 -17.56
N GLU A 555 14.35 -45.30 -16.95
CA GLU A 555 14.74 -45.75 -15.60
C GLU A 555 14.36 -44.75 -14.48
N SER A 556 13.69 -43.64 -14.80
CA SER A 556 13.29 -42.62 -13.83
C SER A 556 11.83 -42.18 -14.01
N VAL A 557 10.89 -43.09 -13.71
CA VAL A 557 9.50 -42.68 -13.43
C VAL A 557 9.38 -42.31 -11.95
N GLU A 558 10.01 -41.21 -11.58
CA GLU A 558 9.55 -40.34 -10.51
C GLU A 558 9.18 -39.00 -11.17
N LYS A 559 7.93 -38.55 -10.98
CA LYS A 559 7.60 -37.15 -11.22
C LYS A 559 8.65 -36.30 -10.47
N PRO A 560 9.23 -35.25 -11.09
CA PRO A 560 10.17 -34.43 -10.36
C PRO A 560 9.44 -33.81 -9.17
N GLY A 561 9.77 -34.30 -7.98
CA GLY A 561 9.54 -33.57 -6.75
C GLY A 561 10.26 -32.21 -6.85
N PRO A 562 9.89 -31.22 -6.04
CA PRO A 562 10.60 -29.94 -6.02
C PRO A 562 12.05 -30.20 -5.63
N GLN A 563 12.97 -30.19 -6.60
CA GLN A 563 14.40 -30.24 -6.30
C GLN A 563 14.85 -28.88 -5.76
N PRO A 564 15.84 -28.92 -4.86
CA PRO A 564 16.06 -27.88 -3.88
C PRO A 564 16.53 -26.63 -4.61
N ALA A 565 15.83 -25.52 -4.38
CA ALA A 565 16.37 -24.22 -4.69
C ALA A 565 17.77 -24.13 -4.07
N ALA A 566 18.79 -24.04 -4.92
CA ALA A 566 20.05 -23.44 -4.55
C ALA A 566 19.71 -22.19 -3.74
N ARG A 567 20.31 -22.08 -2.55
CA ARG A 567 20.14 -20.94 -1.64
C ARG A 567 20.65 -19.66 -2.31
N ALA A 568 19.89 -19.17 -3.27
CA ALA A 568 19.81 -17.78 -3.68
C ALA A 568 18.60 -17.24 -2.93
N SER A 569 18.83 -16.15 -2.20
CA SER A 569 17.84 -15.40 -1.42
C SER A 569 16.78 -14.75 -2.32
N GLY A 570 15.97 -15.56 -3.01
CA GLY A 570 14.85 -15.13 -3.83
C GLY A 570 13.56 -15.18 -3.02
N MET A 571 12.99 -14.01 -2.72
CA MET A 571 11.59 -13.90 -2.30
C MET A 571 10.71 -14.70 -3.28
N GLN A 572 10.09 -15.79 -2.82
CA GLN A 572 8.91 -16.33 -3.49
C GLN A 572 7.85 -15.23 -3.48
N ARG A 573 7.36 -14.83 -4.67
CA ARG A 573 6.20 -13.94 -4.74
C ARG A 573 5.03 -14.63 -4.03
N PRO A 574 4.39 -13.99 -3.05
CA PRO A 574 3.22 -14.57 -2.39
C PRO A 574 2.14 -14.87 -3.44
N ARG A 575 1.42 -15.99 -3.27
CA ARG A 575 0.26 -16.30 -4.12
C ARG A 575 -0.76 -15.15 -4.04
N PRO A 576 -1.32 -14.69 -5.17
CA PRO A 576 -2.30 -13.61 -5.14
C PRO A 576 -3.58 -14.08 -4.42
N LEU A 577 -4.21 -13.18 -3.66
CA LEU A 577 -5.42 -13.48 -2.89
C LEU A 577 -6.66 -13.77 -3.77
N PHE A 578 -6.58 -13.52 -5.08
CA PHE A 578 -7.66 -13.73 -6.04
C PHE A 578 -7.11 -13.99 -7.44
N HIS A 579 -7.91 -14.67 -8.26
CA HIS A 579 -7.60 -14.98 -9.66
C HIS A 579 -8.73 -14.60 -10.63
N ASP A 580 -9.93 -14.40 -10.10
CA ASP A 580 -11.15 -14.04 -10.82
C ASP A 580 -12.04 -13.12 -9.95
N PHE A 581 -13.19 -12.71 -10.48
CA PHE A 581 -14.10 -11.83 -9.74
C PHE A 581 -14.70 -12.50 -8.50
N SER A 582 -15.04 -13.78 -8.56
CA SER A 582 -15.65 -14.50 -7.42
C SER A 582 -14.69 -14.60 -6.24
N SER A 583 -13.44 -14.99 -6.48
CA SER A 583 -12.38 -15.02 -5.46
C SER A 583 -12.01 -13.63 -4.97
N TYR A 584 -12.02 -12.62 -5.85
CA TYR A 584 -11.83 -11.22 -5.45
C TYR A 584 -12.96 -10.74 -4.56
N GLU A 585 -14.22 -10.99 -4.91
CA GLU A 585 -15.36 -10.55 -4.12
C GLU A 585 -15.33 -11.17 -2.72
N ARG A 586 -15.06 -12.48 -2.65
CA ARG A 586 -14.87 -13.25 -1.42
C ARG A 586 -13.78 -12.66 -0.51
N ASN A 587 -12.66 -12.25 -1.11
CA ASN A 587 -11.50 -11.71 -0.41
C ASN A 587 -11.43 -10.18 -0.40
N SER A 588 -12.48 -9.50 -0.84
CA SER A 588 -12.46 -8.03 -1.02
C SER A 588 -12.31 -7.28 0.31
N LEU A 589 -12.68 -7.91 1.42
CA LEU A 589 -12.48 -7.41 2.79
C LEU A 589 -11.00 -7.35 3.21
N PHE A 590 -10.10 -7.89 2.39
CA PHE A 590 -8.65 -7.87 2.59
C PHE A 590 -7.93 -7.11 1.46
N ILE A 591 -8.69 -6.54 0.52
CA ILE A 591 -8.19 -5.90 -0.70
C ILE A 591 -9.06 -4.69 -1.02
N LEU A 592 -8.88 -3.61 -0.24
CA LEU A 592 -9.71 -2.40 -0.38
C LEU A 592 -9.48 -1.63 -1.68
N LYS A 593 -8.33 -1.88 -2.34
CA LYS A 593 -7.91 -1.21 -3.57
C LYS A 593 -7.16 -2.19 -4.47
N LEU A 594 -7.41 -2.08 -5.78
CA LEU A 594 -6.58 -2.63 -6.84
C LEU A 594 -5.66 -1.51 -7.30
N GLU A 595 -4.34 -1.68 -7.17
CA GLU A 595 -3.37 -0.62 -7.49
C GLU A 595 -2.80 -0.79 -8.90
N ALA A 596 -2.51 0.33 -9.57
CA ALA A 596 -1.84 0.36 -10.87
C ALA A 596 -0.31 0.37 -10.70
N PRO A 597 0.45 -0.29 -11.61
CA PRO A 597 -0.02 -1.02 -12.78
C PRO A 597 -0.76 -2.30 -12.39
N PHE A 598 -1.93 -2.52 -13.00
CA PHE A 598 -2.79 -3.64 -12.65
C PHE A 598 -2.19 -4.97 -13.09
N SER A 599 -2.23 -5.97 -12.20
CA SER A 599 -1.96 -7.37 -12.57
C SER A 599 -3.04 -7.90 -13.51
N GLU A 600 -2.79 -9.04 -14.16
CA GLU A 600 -3.79 -9.67 -15.04
C GLU A 600 -5.06 -10.06 -14.27
N GLU A 601 -4.93 -10.51 -13.03
CA GLU A 601 -6.07 -10.80 -12.14
C GLU A 601 -6.87 -9.52 -11.86
N ALA A 602 -6.20 -8.42 -11.54
CA ALA A 602 -6.85 -7.13 -11.32
C ALA A 602 -7.56 -6.62 -12.60
N LYS A 603 -6.96 -6.78 -13.77
CA LYS A 603 -7.59 -6.45 -15.06
C LYS A 603 -8.85 -7.28 -15.31
N ARG A 604 -8.84 -8.58 -14.98
CA ARG A 604 -10.03 -9.45 -15.08
C ARG A 604 -11.15 -8.97 -14.17
N VAL A 605 -10.83 -8.61 -12.93
CA VAL A 605 -11.79 -8.03 -11.97
C VAL A 605 -12.38 -6.73 -12.50
N ILE A 606 -11.56 -5.80 -12.96
CA ILE A 606 -11.99 -4.51 -13.52
C ILE A 606 -12.83 -4.70 -14.80
N GLY A 607 -12.43 -5.66 -15.65
CA GLY A 607 -13.18 -6.06 -16.84
C GLY A 607 -14.55 -6.63 -16.48
N HIS A 608 -14.64 -7.45 -15.43
CA HIS A 608 -15.89 -7.95 -14.89
C HIS A 608 -16.77 -6.81 -14.37
N MET A 609 -16.24 -5.90 -13.56
CA MET A 609 -16.95 -4.72 -13.06
C MET A 609 -17.53 -3.85 -14.20
N SER A 610 -16.79 -3.73 -15.30
CA SER A 610 -17.24 -3.03 -16.53
C SER A 610 -18.38 -3.79 -17.23
N GLY A 611 -18.32 -5.12 -17.25
CA GLY A 611 -19.40 -5.98 -17.72
C GLY A 611 -20.66 -5.81 -16.87
N VAL A 612 -20.54 -5.89 -15.54
CA VAL A 612 -21.63 -5.70 -14.57
C VAL A 612 -22.31 -4.35 -14.81
N ARG A 613 -21.55 -3.26 -14.93
CA ARG A 613 -22.11 -1.94 -15.27
C ARG A 613 -23.02 -2.00 -16.50
N ARG A 614 -22.56 -2.62 -17.58
CA ARG A 614 -23.31 -2.71 -18.84
C ARG A 614 -24.58 -3.53 -18.69
N HIS A 615 -24.54 -4.61 -17.90
CA HIS A 615 -25.71 -5.44 -17.63
C HIS A 615 -26.74 -4.69 -16.77
N LEU A 616 -26.30 -4.04 -15.68
CA LEU A 616 -27.18 -3.25 -14.81
C LEU A 616 -27.76 -2.04 -15.56
N ALA A 617 -26.97 -1.33 -16.36
CA ALA A 617 -27.46 -0.20 -17.17
C ALA A 617 -28.57 -0.62 -18.15
N ARG A 618 -28.49 -1.84 -18.72
CA ARG A 618 -29.55 -2.40 -19.57
C ARG A 618 -30.75 -2.87 -18.74
N HIS A 619 -30.49 -3.52 -17.61
CA HIS A 619 -31.54 -4.02 -16.73
C HIS A 619 -32.45 -2.88 -16.22
N TYR A 620 -31.85 -1.74 -15.88
CA TYR A 620 -32.54 -0.55 -15.41
C TYR A 620 -32.85 0.48 -16.51
N ALA A 621 -32.74 0.12 -17.79
CA ALA A 621 -32.95 1.06 -18.90
C ALA A 621 -34.37 1.62 -18.94
N ASP A 622 -35.36 0.77 -18.63
CA ASP A 622 -36.80 1.08 -18.69
C ASP A 622 -37.40 1.40 -17.31
N MET A 623 -36.53 1.61 -16.30
CA MET A 623 -36.96 1.96 -14.95
C MET A 623 -37.72 3.30 -14.95
N PRO A 624 -38.89 3.41 -14.28
CA PRO A 624 -39.61 4.66 -14.15
C PRO A 624 -38.77 5.76 -13.46
N GLU A 625 -38.67 6.93 -14.09
CA GLU A 625 -37.91 8.07 -13.56
C GLU A 625 -38.76 8.94 -12.62
N THR A 626 -39.47 8.33 -11.67
CA THR A 626 -40.42 9.03 -10.78
C THR A 626 -39.78 9.57 -9.50
N ALA A 627 -38.72 8.95 -9.01
CA ALA A 627 -38.05 9.34 -7.78
C ALA A 627 -37.06 10.48 -8.03
N LEU A 628 -37.24 11.61 -7.35
CA LEU A 628 -36.30 12.73 -7.47
C LEU A 628 -35.00 12.42 -6.70
N VAL A 629 -33.85 12.58 -7.36
CA VAL A 629 -32.52 12.51 -6.72
C VAL A 629 -31.93 13.91 -6.55
N SER A 630 -31.45 14.25 -5.34
CA SER A 630 -30.69 15.47 -5.09
C SER A 630 -29.18 15.18 -5.07
N ILE A 631 -28.43 15.77 -6.01
CA ILE A 631 -26.97 15.74 -6.03
C ILE A 631 -26.45 16.97 -5.28
N ILE A 632 -25.73 16.78 -4.18
CA ILE A 632 -25.17 17.88 -3.37
C ILE A 632 -23.71 18.10 -3.72
N MET A 633 -23.37 19.31 -4.15
CA MET A 633 -22.02 19.71 -4.55
C MET A 633 -21.53 20.90 -3.72
N PRO A 634 -20.69 20.69 -2.69
CA PRO A 634 -20.00 21.78 -2.02
C PRO A 634 -18.87 22.32 -2.92
N THR A 635 -18.69 23.64 -2.94
CA THR A 635 -17.61 24.31 -3.68
C THR A 635 -17.04 25.48 -2.88
N TYR A 636 -15.76 25.78 -3.07
CA TYR A 636 -15.09 26.96 -2.53
C TYR A 636 -13.87 27.31 -3.40
N GLN A 637 -14.00 28.39 -4.17
CA GLN A 637 -12.97 28.88 -5.10
C GLN A 637 -12.54 27.81 -6.14
N ARG A 638 -13.49 27.32 -6.95
CA ARG A 638 -13.29 26.19 -7.88
C ARG A 638 -13.70 26.49 -9.33
N SER A 639 -13.76 27.75 -9.74
CA SER A 639 -14.13 28.15 -11.11
C SER A 639 -13.32 27.42 -12.19
N ALA A 640 -12.05 27.10 -11.91
CA ALA A 640 -11.14 26.42 -12.83
C ALA A 640 -11.47 24.94 -13.10
N CYS A 641 -12.09 24.21 -12.16
CA CYS A 641 -12.32 22.76 -12.30
C CYS A 641 -13.78 22.31 -12.17
N ILE A 642 -14.67 23.14 -11.60
CA ILE A 642 -16.07 22.77 -11.34
C ILE A 642 -16.87 22.39 -12.60
N GLY A 643 -16.51 22.95 -13.75
CA GLY A 643 -17.20 22.69 -15.02
C GLY A 643 -17.21 21.22 -15.43
N THR A 644 -16.13 20.47 -15.16
CA THR A 644 -16.04 19.04 -15.48
C THR A 644 -16.97 18.21 -14.59
N ALA A 645 -17.01 18.51 -13.29
CA ALA A 645 -17.90 17.86 -12.33
C ALA A 645 -19.37 18.08 -12.70
N VAL A 646 -19.78 19.34 -12.93
CA VAL A 646 -21.15 19.70 -13.33
C VAL A 646 -21.55 18.98 -14.62
N ARG A 647 -20.68 18.96 -15.63
CA ARG A 647 -20.96 18.25 -16.88
C ARG A 647 -21.23 16.76 -16.65
N SER A 648 -20.46 16.10 -15.79
CA SER A 648 -20.64 14.68 -15.46
C SER A 648 -22.00 14.40 -14.80
N ALA A 649 -22.48 15.32 -13.95
CA ALA A 649 -23.81 15.26 -13.36
C ALA A 649 -24.92 15.49 -14.41
N LEU A 650 -24.76 16.46 -15.32
CA LEU A 650 -25.77 16.73 -16.34
C LEU A 650 -25.91 15.60 -17.38
N THR A 651 -24.85 14.80 -17.59
CA THR A 651 -24.83 13.65 -18.51
C THR A 651 -25.45 12.37 -17.94
N GLN A 652 -25.97 12.38 -16.71
CA GLN A 652 -26.62 11.20 -16.13
C GLN A 652 -27.77 10.69 -17.00
N THR A 653 -27.87 9.38 -17.16
CA THR A 653 -28.89 8.71 -17.97
C THR A 653 -30.25 8.78 -17.30
N TYR A 654 -30.30 8.71 -15.97
CA TYR A 654 -31.49 9.06 -15.17
C TYR A 654 -31.71 10.57 -15.19
N ARG A 655 -32.89 11.06 -15.61
CA ARG A 655 -33.12 12.50 -15.85
C ARG A 655 -33.80 13.24 -14.70
N ASN A 656 -34.52 12.55 -13.83
CA ASN A 656 -35.25 13.16 -12.73
C ASN A 656 -34.35 13.44 -11.50
N PHE A 657 -33.48 14.44 -11.62
CA PHE A 657 -32.62 14.88 -10.53
C PHE A 657 -32.48 16.40 -10.49
N GLU A 658 -32.03 16.90 -9.34
CA GLU A 658 -31.57 18.27 -9.15
C GLU A 658 -30.10 18.29 -8.73
N LEU A 659 -29.35 19.29 -9.19
CA LEU A 659 -27.96 19.53 -8.79
C LEU A 659 -27.92 20.76 -7.88
N ILE A 660 -27.64 20.56 -6.60
CA ILE A 660 -27.60 21.60 -5.58
C ILE A 660 -26.14 21.97 -5.33
N VAL A 661 -25.72 23.12 -5.84
CA VAL A 661 -24.36 23.64 -5.69
C VAL A 661 -24.32 24.62 -4.54
N ILE A 662 -23.53 24.32 -3.51
CA ILE A 662 -23.36 25.14 -2.31
C ILE A 662 -21.96 25.76 -2.33
N ASP A 663 -21.91 27.05 -2.61
CA ASP A 663 -20.70 27.85 -2.56
C ASP A 663 -20.46 28.36 -1.13
N ASP A 664 -19.43 27.83 -0.49
CA ASP A 664 -19.05 28.07 0.90
C ASP A 664 -18.31 29.41 1.06
N GLY A 665 -18.89 30.48 0.51
CA GLY A 665 -18.34 31.84 0.58
C GLY A 665 -17.15 32.10 -0.35
N GLY A 666 -17.07 31.43 -1.51
CA GLY A 666 -16.09 31.73 -2.55
C GLY A 666 -16.30 33.11 -3.18
N GLU A 667 -15.23 33.70 -3.71
CA GLU A 667 -15.22 35.02 -4.37
C GLU A 667 -14.77 34.96 -5.84
N ASP A 668 -14.58 33.75 -6.38
CA ASP A 668 -14.15 33.54 -7.75
C ASP A 668 -15.34 33.47 -8.73
N ASP A 669 -15.03 33.27 -10.02
CA ASP A 669 -16.02 33.22 -11.09
C ASP A 669 -16.90 31.95 -11.10
N THR A 670 -16.96 31.19 -9.99
CA THR A 670 -17.76 29.95 -9.89
C THR A 670 -19.22 30.19 -10.28
N ALA A 671 -19.83 31.28 -9.81
CA ALA A 671 -21.21 31.63 -10.15
C ALA A 671 -21.41 31.86 -11.66
N ALA A 672 -20.44 32.51 -12.32
CA ALA A 672 -20.49 32.76 -13.76
C ALA A 672 -20.34 31.46 -14.57
N VAL A 673 -19.42 30.58 -14.15
CA VAL A 673 -19.23 29.25 -14.76
C VAL A 673 -20.50 28.41 -14.66
N LEU A 674 -21.19 28.42 -13.51
CA LEU A 674 -22.45 27.69 -13.32
C LEU A 674 -23.58 28.27 -14.16
N ALA A 675 -23.70 29.60 -14.22
CA ALA A 675 -24.72 30.27 -15.03
C ALA A 675 -24.59 29.94 -16.53
N ALA A 676 -23.38 29.70 -17.03
CA ALA A 676 -23.11 29.37 -18.43
C ALA A 676 -23.69 28.01 -18.88
N PHE A 677 -24.02 27.09 -17.96
CA PHE A 677 -24.66 25.82 -18.31
C PHE A 677 -26.14 25.97 -18.70
N ALA A 678 -26.82 27.02 -18.25
CA ALA A 678 -28.23 27.32 -18.54
C ALA A 678 -29.19 26.11 -18.36
N ASP A 679 -28.94 25.25 -17.37
CA ASP A 679 -29.75 24.06 -17.09
C ASP A 679 -30.61 24.26 -15.83
N LEU A 680 -31.93 24.07 -15.97
CA LEU A 680 -32.91 24.30 -14.90
C LEU A 680 -32.77 23.35 -13.70
N ARG A 681 -32.02 22.25 -13.85
CA ARG A 681 -31.73 21.32 -12.76
C ARG A 681 -30.69 21.88 -11.79
N ILE A 682 -29.90 22.88 -12.18
CA ILE A 682 -28.86 23.48 -11.34
C ILE A 682 -29.50 24.50 -10.39
N ARG A 683 -29.34 24.28 -9.09
CA ARG A 683 -29.74 25.20 -8.02
C ARG A 683 -28.48 25.65 -7.27
N TYR A 684 -28.13 26.92 -7.43
CA TYR A 684 -26.94 27.52 -6.80
C TYR A 684 -27.31 28.31 -5.55
N PHE A 685 -26.56 28.08 -4.46
CA PHE A 685 -26.67 28.81 -3.20
C PHE A 685 -25.29 29.25 -2.75
N ARG A 686 -25.14 30.51 -2.37
CA ARG A 686 -23.90 31.05 -1.81
C ARG A 686 -24.08 31.37 -0.33
N LEU A 687 -23.20 30.86 0.50
CA LEU A 687 -23.13 31.16 1.93
C LEU A 687 -22.39 32.49 2.16
N GLU A 688 -22.70 33.19 3.25
CA GLU A 688 -22.09 34.49 3.58
C GLU A 688 -20.59 34.38 3.89
N ARG A 689 -20.15 33.24 4.42
CA ARG A 689 -18.76 32.99 4.82
C ARG A 689 -18.41 31.51 4.70
N ASN A 690 -17.12 31.24 4.56
CA ASN A 690 -16.59 29.88 4.61
C ASN A 690 -16.82 29.26 6.00
N SER A 691 -17.72 28.28 6.02
CA SER A 691 -18.15 27.55 7.22
C SER A 691 -17.68 26.09 7.21
N GLY A 692 -17.03 25.65 6.13
CA GLY A 692 -16.45 24.32 5.95
C GLY A 692 -17.38 23.35 5.21
N ALA A 693 -16.78 22.31 4.62
CA ALA A 693 -17.47 21.34 3.78
C ALA A 693 -18.64 20.62 4.48
N ALA A 694 -18.53 20.33 5.79
CA ALA A 694 -19.63 19.73 6.55
C ALA A 694 -20.86 20.66 6.60
N ALA A 695 -20.65 21.93 6.92
CA ALA A 695 -21.72 22.94 6.99
C ALA A 695 -22.34 23.18 5.61
N ALA A 696 -21.51 23.27 4.56
CA ALA A 696 -21.97 23.40 3.18
C ALA A 696 -22.84 22.20 2.75
N ARG A 697 -22.42 20.97 3.05
CA ARG A 697 -23.22 19.76 2.77
C ARG A 697 -24.51 19.72 3.58
N ASN A 698 -24.48 20.10 4.87
CA ASN A 698 -25.69 20.20 5.69
C ASN A 698 -26.68 21.24 5.18
N TYR A 699 -26.18 22.38 4.69
CA TYR A 699 -27.03 23.36 4.03
C TYR A 699 -27.64 22.77 2.75
N GLY A 700 -26.84 22.08 1.93
CA GLY A 700 -27.32 21.35 0.75
C GLY A 700 -28.42 20.33 1.09
N LEU A 701 -28.25 19.56 2.15
CA LEU A 701 -29.23 18.59 2.64
C LEU A 701 -30.55 19.25 3.04
N LYS A 702 -30.51 20.46 3.62
CA LYS A 702 -31.72 21.24 3.94
C LYS A 702 -32.44 21.75 2.70
N GLN A 703 -31.71 21.98 1.60
CA GLN A 703 -32.28 22.45 0.33
C GLN A 703 -32.77 21.31 -0.58
N ALA A 704 -32.35 20.08 -0.29
CA ALA A 704 -32.68 18.87 -1.04
C ALA A 704 -34.18 18.57 -1.00
N ARG A 705 -34.76 18.35 -2.18
CA ARG A 705 -36.17 17.96 -2.36
C ARG A 705 -36.32 16.50 -2.73
N GLY A 706 -35.23 15.86 -3.18
CA GLY A 706 -35.21 14.47 -3.58
C GLY A 706 -35.49 13.51 -2.43
N GLU A 707 -36.11 12.38 -2.75
CA GLU A 707 -36.24 11.26 -1.82
C GLU A 707 -34.88 10.58 -1.61
N TYR A 708 -34.01 10.66 -2.61
CA TYR A 708 -32.67 10.10 -2.61
C TYR A 708 -31.64 11.22 -2.73
N VAL A 709 -30.49 11.02 -2.09
CA VAL A 709 -29.39 11.98 -2.03
C VAL A 709 -28.08 11.30 -2.40
N THR A 710 -27.28 12.00 -3.19
CA THR A 710 -25.89 11.65 -3.47
C THR A 710 -25.03 12.91 -3.44
N TYR A 711 -23.72 12.75 -3.52
CA TYR A 711 -22.75 13.82 -3.36
C TYR A 711 -21.77 13.83 -4.51
N LEU A 712 -21.40 15.03 -4.96
CA LEU A 712 -20.39 15.22 -5.98
C LEU A 712 -19.49 16.37 -5.55
N ASP A 713 -18.26 16.06 -5.18
CA ASP A 713 -17.28 17.12 -4.94
C ASP A 713 -16.93 17.83 -6.25
N SER A 714 -16.70 19.14 -6.19
CA SER A 714 -16.50 20.01 -7.36
C SER A 714 -15.30 19.66 -8.25
N ASP A 715 -14.41 18.76 -7.80
CA ASP A 715 -13.25 18.26 -8.53
C ASP A 715 -13.31 16.76 -8.87
N ASN A 716 -14.46 16.12 -8.62
CA ASN A 716 -14.70 14.70 -8.93
C ASN A 716 -15.70 14.55 -10.08
N THR A 717 -15.80 13.33 -10.63
CA THR A 717 -16.75 13.01 -11.70
C THR A 717 -17.54 11.74 -11.40
N MET A 718 -18.74 11.66 -12.00
CA MET A 718 -19.60 10.48 -11.96
C MET A 718 -19.85 9.96 -13.38
N GLU A 719 -19.91 8.65 -13.52
CA GLU A 719 -20.20 7.98 -14.78
C GLU A 719 -21.67 8.18 -15.18
N PRO A 720 -22.04 8.26 -16.47
CA PRO A 720 -23.41 8.53 -16.92
C PRO A 720 -24.49 7.61 -16.31
N ASP A 721 -24.14 6.38 -15.95
CA ASP A 721 -25.09 5.40 -15.41
C ASP A 721 -25.16 5.38 -13.87
N PHE A 722 -24.43 6.28 -13.19
CA PHE A 722 -24.30 6.29 -11.73
C PHE A 722 -25.66 6.33 -11.02
N LEU A 723 -26.49 7.34 -11.33
CA LEU A 723 -27.80 7.50 -10.71
C LEU A 723 -28.73 6.33 -11.03
N ARG A 724 -28.79 5.93 -12.30
CA ARG A 724 -29.69 4.88 -12.78
C ARG A 724 -29.40 3.54 -12.11
N ILE A 725 -28.13 3.16 -12.03
CA ILE A 725 -27.74 1.87 -11.45
C ILE A 725 -27.95 1.89 -9.94
N LEU A 726 -27.40 2.88 -9.21
CA LEU A 726 -27.49 2.88 -7.75
C LEU A 726 -28.95 3.02 -7.27
N LEU A 727 -29.76 3.83 -7.94
CA LEU A 727 -31.18 3.95 -7.60
C LEU A 727 -31.96 2.67 -7.96
N GLY A 728 -31.70 2.07 -9.13
CA GLY A 728 -32.32 0.80 -9.54
C GLY A 728 -32.05 -0.32 -8.52
N GLU A 729 -30.81 -0.42 -8.05
CA GLU A 729 -30.40 -1.37 -7.01
C GLU A 729 -31.14 -1.16 -5.67
N LEU A 730 -31.52 0.08 -5.34
CA LEU A 730 -32.30 0.38 -4.13
C LEU A 730 -33.81 0.12 -4.29
N LEU A 731 -34.34 0.16 -5.52
CA LEU A 731 -35.77 -0.04 -5.76
C LEU A 731 -36.17 -1.50 -5.97
N VAL A 732 -35.30 -2.34 -6.55
CA VAL A 732 -35.69 -3.71 -6.97
C VAL A 732 -35.91 -4.66 -5.79
N GLU A 733 -35.22 -4.47 -4.67
CA GLU A 733 -35.26 -5.41 -3.54
C GLU A 733 -36.29 -5.00 -2.47
N ASN A 734 -37.46 -4.50 -2.87
CA ASN A 734 -38.54 -4.08 -1.96
C ASN A 734 -38.05 -3.18 -0.81
N ASN A 735 -37.12 -2.25 -1.11
CA ASN A 735 -36.49 -1.37 -0.13
C ASN A 735 -35.65 -2.07 0.97
N ALA A 736 -35.08 -3.25 0.70
CA ALA A 736 -34.18 -3.96 1.61
C ALA A 736 -32.88 -3.21 1.94
N PHE A 737 -32.59 -2.12 1.23
CA PHE A 737 -31.44 -1.24 1.45
C PHE A 737 -31.88 0.23 1.47
N ASP A 738 -31.28 1.00 2.39
CA ASP A 738 -31.42 2.47 2.45
C ASP A 738 -30.26 3.20 1.76
N MET A 739 -29.17 2.47 1.44
CA MET A 739 -27.94 3.01 0.87
C MET A 739 -27.33 2.03 -0.13
N ALA A 740 -26.71 2.54 -1.18
CA ALA A 740 -25.91 1.77 -2.12
C ALA A 740 -24.63 2.53 -2.47
N TYR A 741 -23.53 1.81 -2.71
CA TYR A 741 -22.27 2.42 -3.14
C TYR A 741 -21.58 1.61 -4.24
N CYS A 742 -20.79 2.30 -5.06
CA CYS A 742 -20.10 1.72 -6.20
C CYS A 742 -18.58 1.61 -6.00
N ALA A 743 -17.91 0.91 -6.92
CA ALA A 743 -16.47 1.02 -7.07
C ALA A 743 -16.09 2.41 -7.58
N GLN A 744 -14.91 2.89 -7.19
CA GLN A 744 -14.44 4.24 -7.53
C GLN A 744 -13.02 4.22 -8.11
N ASN A 745 -12.82 4.91 -9.22
CA ASN A 745 -11.48 5.18 -9.74
C ASN A 745 -10.78 6.21 -8.85
N ILE A 746 -9.50 5.96 -8.55
CA ILE A 746 -8.60 6.93 -7.93
C ILE A 746 -7.68 7.44 -9.03
N MET A 747 -7.82 8.72 -9.35
CA MET A 747 -7.13 9.41 -10.43
C MET A 747 -6.10 10.40 -9.85
N VAL A 748 -4.97 10.56 -10.52
CA VAL A 748 -3.94 11.57 -10.23
C VAL A 748 -3.95 12.60 -11.34
N GLY A 749 -4.02 13.89 -11.00
CA GLY A 749 -4.04 14.99 -11.95
C GLY A 749 -5.46 15.50 -12.21
N ASP A 750 -5.58 16.50 -13.09
CA ASP A 750 -6.85 17.18 -13.35
C ASP A 750 -7.68 16.46 -14.41
N ALA A 751 -8.97 16.25 -14.13
CA ALA A 751 -9.94 15.68 -15.06
C ALA A 751 -10.03 16.47 -16.39
N GLY A 752 -9.78 17.79 -16.34
CA GLY A 752 -9.86 18.68 -17.51
C GLY A 752 -8.60 18.73 -18.39
N SER A 753 -7.44 18.28 -17.91
CA SER A 753 -6.16 18.47 -18.60
C SER A 753 -5.83 17.39 -19.63
N GLY A 754 -6.55 16.26 -19.63
CA GLY A 754 -6.22 15.08 -20.44
C GLY A 754 -4.97 14.32 -19.98
N THR A 755 -4.35 14.75 -18.87
CA THR A 755 -3.15 14.12 -18.28
C THR A 755 -3.45 13.28 -17.03
N ALA A 756 -4.73 13.18 -16.66
CA ALA A 756 -5.15 12.38 -15.52
C ALA A 756 -4.82 10.89 -15.73
N ARG A 757 -4.14 10.29 -14.76
CA ARG A 757 -3.78 8.86 -14.78
C ARG A 757 -4.55 8.10 -13.70
N LEU A 758 -5.00 6.89 -14.03
CA LEU A 758 -5.60 5.97 -13.08
C LEU A 758 -4.50 5.39 -12.17
N GLU A 759 -4.65 5.56 -10.87
CA GLU A 759 -3.73 5.05 -9.85
C GLU A 759 -4.25 3.79 -9.19
N ALA A 760 -5.56 3.70 -8.94
CA ALA A 760 -6.16 2.54 -8.31
C ALA A 760 -7.67 2.48 -8.57
N VAL A 761 -8.26 1.30 -8.35
CA VAL A 761 -9.72 1.13 -8.22
C VAL A 761 -10.01 0.75 -6.78
N ARG A 762 -10.81 1.56 -6.09
CA ARG A 762 -11.25 1.33 -4.70
C ARG A 762 -12.61 0.64 -4.69
N TYR A 763 -12.65 -0.54 -4.09
CA TYR A 763 -13.87 -1.31 -3.87
C TYR A 763 -13.63 -2.42 -2.86
N ALA A 764 -14.62 -2.68 -2.02
CA ALA A 764 -14.75 -3.91 -1.26
C ALA A 764 -16.22 -4.13 -0.89
N SER A 765 -16.61 -5.37 -0.55
CA SER A 765 -17.92 -5.64 0.05
C SER A 765 -18.06 -4.89 1.38
N PHE A 766 -19.29 -4.59 1.81
CA PHE A 766 -19.49 -3.87 3.07
C PHE A 766 -19.21 -4.81 4.25
N CYS A 767 -18.34 -4.38 5.17
CA CYS A 767 -18.10 -5.09 6.41
C CYS A 767 -17.89 -4.08 7.53
N ARG A 768 -18.78 -4.13 8.53
CA ARG A 768 -18.80 -3.19 9.65
C ARG A 768 -17.46 -3.15 10.42
N PRO A 769 -16.86 -4.28 10.84
CA PRO A 769 -15.54 -4.27 11.47
C PRO A 769 -14.44 -3.62 10.62
N VAL A 770 -14.46 -3.82 9.29
CA VAL A 770 -13.45 -3.26 8.40
C VAL A 770 -13.61 -1.74 8.31
N ILE A 771 -14.84 -1.23 8.13
CA ILE A 771 -15.07 0.22 8.08
C ILE A 771 -14.81 0.90 9.43
N GLU A 772 -15.05 0.25 10.58
CA GLU A 772 -14.67 0.80 11.90
C GLU A 772 -13.13 0.97 12.04
N ASN A 773 -12.37 0.08 11.42
CA ASN A 773 -10.90 0.10 11.45
C ASN A 773 -10.28 1.03 10.37
N ARG A 774 -10.77 0.96 9.12
CA ARG A 774 -10.31 1.76 7.98
C ARG A 774 -11.42 2.16 7.01
N ASN A 775 -11.43 3.42 6.57
CA ASN A 775 -12.33 3.88 5.51
C ASN A 775 -11.91 3.36 4.13
N TYR A 776 -12.86 2.81 3.38
CA TYR A 776 -12.72 2.44 1.96
C TYR A 776 -13.91 2.85 1.10
N ILE A 777 -14.88 3.58 1.66
CA ILE A 777 -16.05 4.07 0.93
C ILE A 777 -15.99 5.59 0.93
N ASP A 778 -16.12 6.15 -0.26
CA ASP A 778 -16.09 7.58 -0.49
C ASP A 778 -17.50 8.13 -0.62
N LEU A 779 -17.68 9.37 -0.17
CA LEU A 779 -18.98 10.01 -0.26
C LEU A 779 -19.45 10.17 -1.72
N GLY A 780 -18.52 10.41 -2.66
CA GLY A 780 -18.82 10.51 -4.09
C GLY A 780 -19.16 9.18 -4.78
N ALA A 781 -19.10 8.07 -4.04
CA ALA A 781 -19.50 6.75 -4.51
C ALA A 781 -20.84 6.29 -3.92
N LEU A 782 -21.47 7.08 -3.05
CA LEU A 782 -22.64 6.71 -2.24
C LEU A 782 -23.93 7.36 -2.76
N LEU A 783 -25.03 6.61 -2.74
CA LEU A 783 -26.40 7.10 -2.85
C LEU A 783 -27.22 6.57 -1.67
N HIS A 784 -28.05 7.41 -1.05
CA HIS A 784 -28.84 7.02 0.11
C HIS A 784 -30.23 7.67 0.13
N ARG A 785 -31.16 7.09 0.91
CA ARG A 785 -32.45 7.72 1.20
C ARG A 785 -32.29 8.94 2.09
N ARG A 786 -33.07 9.99 1.84
CA ARG A 786 -33.09 11.21 2.66
C ARG A 786 -33.59 10.96 4.08
N THR A 787 -34.46 9.95 4.29
CA THR A 787 -34.99 9.56 5.61
C THR A 787 -33.89 9.21 6.63
N LEU A 788 -32.72 8.75 6.17
CA LEU A 788 -31.57 8.51 7.06
C LEU A 788 -31.06 9.80 7.72
N ILE A 789 -31.17 10.94 7.05
CA ILE A 789 -30.79 12.25 7.61
C ILE A 789 -31.76 12.68 8.70
N GLU A 790 -33.06 12.41 8.51
CA GLU A 790 -34.10 12.71 9.50
C GLU A 790 -33.90 11.88 10.77
N ARG A 791 -33.45 10.64 10.61
CA ARG A 791 -33.24 9.68 11.69
C ARG A 791 -31.91 9.84 12.43
N PHE A 792 -30.82 10.10 11.71
CA PHE A 792 -29.47 10.09 12.27
C PHE A 792 -28.76 11.45 12.23
N GLY A 793 -29.37 12.46 11.60
CA GLY A 793 -28.77 13.79 11.40
C GLY A 793 -27.81 13.87 10.20
N GLY A 794 -27.41 15.11 9.87
CA GLY A 794 -26.46 15.39 8.80
C GLY A 794 -25.00 15.10 9.15
N PHE A 795 -24.08 15.77 8.47
CA PHE A 795 -22.64 15.71 8.72
C PHE A 795 -22.25 16.41 10.04
N ASN A 796 -21.23 15.88 10.73
CA ASN A 796 -20.70 16.50 11.93
C ASN A 796 -19.87 17.76 11.61
N GLU A 797 -20.44 18.95 11.86
CA GLU A 797 -19.80 20.25 11.56
C GLU A 797 -18.55 20.55 12.39
N ARG A 798 -18.30 19.80 13.47
CA ARG A 798 -17.04 19.90 14.24
C ARG A 798 -15.86 19.28 13.49
N MET A 799 -16.12 18.39 12.53
CA MET A 799 -15.08 17.71 11.76
C MET A 799 -14.71 18.49 10.51
N GLN A 800 -13.40 18.71 10.32
CA GLN A 800 -12.86 19.38 9.11
C GLN A 800 -12.33 18.40 8.06
N ARG A 801 -12.29 17.11 8.37
CA ARG A 801 -11.79 16.01 7.51
C ARG A 801 -12.39 14.69 8.02
N LEU A 802 -12.44 13.64 7.18
CA LEU A 802 -13.01 12.31 7.48
C LEU A 802 -14.49 12.35 7.87
N ILE A 803 -15.18 13.38 7.38
CA ILE A 803 -16.59 13.64 7.66
C ILE A 803 -17.46 12.56 7.00
N ASP A 804 -17.03 12.08 5.83
CA ASP A 804 -17.58 10.94 5.10
C ASP A 804 -17.52 9.65 5.92
N TRP A 805 -16.39 9.39 6.58
CA TRP A 805 -16.18 8.18 7.36
C TRP A 805 -17.10 8.12 8.59
N GLU A 806 -17.14 9.20 9.39
CA GLU A 806 -18.05 9.27 10.54
C GLU A 806 -19.51 9.15 10.11
N PHE A 807 -19.89 9.86 9.04
CA PHE A 807 -21.24 9.82 8.51
C PHE A 807 -21.66 8.41 8.09
N LEU A 808 -20.80 7.69 7.35
CA LEU A 808 -21.05 6.30 6.96
C LEU A 808 -21.18 5.37 8.17
N LEU A 809 -20.34 5.49 9.19
CA LEU A 809 -20.45 4.66 10.39
C LEU A 809 -21.76 4.87 11.14
N ARG A 810 -22.25 6.10 11.18
CA ARG A 810 -23.52 6.43 11.82
C ARG A 810 -24.72 5.96 11.00
N LEU A 811 -24.71 6.18 9.68
CA LEU A 811 -25.82 5.75 8.83
C LEU A 811 -25.91 4.23 8.65
N SER A 812 -24.78 3.52 8.71
CA SER A 812 -24.74 2.06 8.55
C SER A 812 -24.89 1.27 9.86
N GLU A 813 -25.32 1.93 10.94
CA GLU A 813 -25.38 1.30 12.26
C GLU A 813 -26.42 0.18 12.34
N GLN A 814 -27.56 0.35 11.68
CA GLN A 814 -28.67 -0.61 11.72
C GLN A 814 -28.90 -1.35 10.40
N GLN A 815 -28.55 -0.74 9.27
CA GLN A 815 -28.75 -1.33 7.94
C GLN A 815 -27.55 -1.04 7.07
N TYR A 816 -27.02 -2.08 6.42
CA TYR A 816 -25.75 -1.98 5.73
C TYR A 816 -25.96 -1.44 4.31
N PRO A 817 -25.02 -0.64 3.77
CA PRO A 817 -25.13 -0.17 2.40
C PRO A 817 -24.86 -1.30 1.41
N LYS A 818 -25.63 -1.34 0.32
CA LYS A 818 -25.48 -2.32 -0.74
C LYS A 818 -24.19 -2.08 -1.53
N PRO A 819 -23.24 -3.02 -1.57
CA PRO A 819 -22.07 -2.92 -2.44
C PRO A 819 -22.46 -3.25 -3.88
N VAL A 820 -22.17 -2.33 -4.81
CA VAL A 820 -22.41 -2.52 -6.25
C VAL A 820 -21.06 -2.63 -6.96
N PRO A 821 -20.64 -3.81 -7.46
CA PRO A 821 -19.31 -4.04 -8.00
C PRO A 821 -19.16 -3.52 -9.43
N CYS A 822 -19.39 -2.22 -9.61
CA CYS A 822 -19.15 -1.56 -10.87
C CYS A 822 -18.57 -0.17 -10.63
N ILE A 823 -17.71 0.25 -11.54
CA ILE A 823 -17.02 1.53 -11.45
C ILE A 823 -17.97 2.60 -11.98
N LEU A 824 -18.45 3.47 -11.09
CA LEU A 824 -19.41 4.54 -11.43
C LEU A 824 -18.97 5.94 -11.00
N SER A 825 -17.86 6.06 -10.28
CA SER A 825 -17.37 7.33 -9.75
C SER A 825 -15.86 7.43 -9.92
N SER A 826 -15.34 8.64 -10.09
CA SER A 826 -13.90 8.93 -10.18
C SER A 826 -13.52 10.06 -9.23
N TYR A 827 -12.60 9.74 -8.33
CA TYR A 827 -11.99 10.65 -7.37
C TYR A 827 -10.64 11.14 -7.90
N TYR A 828 -10.41 12.45 -7.92
CA TYR A 828 -9.17 13.05 -8.40
C TYR A 828 -8.41 13.72 -7.26
N HIS A 829 -7.13 13.37 -7.08
CA HIS A 829 -6.24 14.08 -6.16
C HIS A 829 -5.19 14.91 -6.90
N ASP A 830 -4.65 15.91 -6.19
CA ASP A 830 -3.71 16.91 -6.71
C ASP A 830 -4.29 17.89 -7.74
N VAL A 831 -5.62 18.06 -7.76
CA VAL A 831 -6.31 18.98 -8.68
C VAL A 831 -6.22 20.44 -8.24
N ALA A 832 -6.25 20.72 -6.93
CA ALA A 832 -6.21 22.09 -6.40
C ALA A 832 -5.30 22.24 -5.16
N ASN A 833 -4.76 23.45 -5.00
CA ASN A 833 -3.88 23.81 -3.88
C ASN A 833 -4.58 23.83 -2.51
N ASN A 834 -5.91 24.01 -2.50
CA ASN A 834 -6.72 24.12 -1.30
C ASN A 834 -7.49 22.83 -0.93
N GLN A 835 -7.10 21.67 -1.47
CA GLN A 835 -7.74 20.40 -1.12
C GLN A 835 -7.64 20.10 0.39
N ILE A 836 -8.77 19.70 1.00
CA ILE A 836 -8.88 19.42 2.45
C ILE A 836 -7.85 18.38 2.91
N THR A 837 -7.57 17.38 2.07
CA THR A 837 -6.57 16.33 2.29
C THR A 837 -5.15 16.88 2.48
N LYS A 838 -4.81 18.03 1.89
CA LYS A 838 -3.53 18.73 2.02
C LYS A 838 -3.48 19.70 3.20
N LEU A 839 -4.61 20.35 3.51
CA LEU A 839 -4.64 21.48 4.44
C LEU A 839 -5.01 21.12 5.89
N LYS A 840 -5.78 20.05 6.12
CA LYS A 840 -6.41 19.79 7.42
C LYS A 840 -5.82 18.58 8.16
N SER A 841 -5.69 18.73 9.48
CA SER A 841 -5.06 17.73 10.37
C SER A 841 -5.83 16.42 10.40
N TRP A 842 -5.16 15.35 9.98
CA TRP A 842 -5.65 13.97 10.07
C TRP A 842 -5.87 13.52 11.53
N ARG A 843 -4.97 13.86 12.44
CA ARG A 843 -5.02 13.41 13.85
C ARG A 843 -6.25 13.91 14.61
N ARG A 844 -6.64 15.18 14.40
CA ARG A 844 -7.82 15.75 15.07
C ARG A 844 -9.12 15.10 14.56
N ALA A 845 -9.21 14.80 13.27
CA ALA A 845 -10.36 14.12 12.70
C ALA A 845 -10.54 12.69 13.25
N LEU A 846 -9.44 11.95 13.42
CA LEU A 846 -9.48 10.62 14.04
C LEU A 846 -10.00 10.65 15.48
N ALA A 847 -9.68 11.68 16.27
CA ALA A 847 -10.16 11.76 17.66
C ALA A 847 -11.70 11.85 17.75
N HIS A 848 -12.36 12.49 16.79
CA HIS A 848 -13.84 12.50 16.73
C HIS A 848 -14.41 11.11 16.41
N LEU A 849 -13.74 10.39 15.51
CA LEU A 849 -14.10 9.03 15.14
C LEU A 849 -13.90 8.06 16.30
N ASP A 850 -12.76 8.16 16.99
CA ASP A 850 -12.45 7.37 18.19
C ASP A 850 -13.46 7.67 19.29
N GLY A 851 -13.82 8.96 19.51
CA GLY A 851 -14.87 9.34 20.45
C GLY A 851 -16.26 8.80 20.09
N TYR A 852 -16.59 8.73 18.80
CA TYR A 852 -17.83 8.08 18.34
C TYR A 852 -17.81 6.58 18.63
N LEU A 853 -16.70 5.88 18.42
CA LEU A 853 -16.64 4.44 18.74
C LEU A 853 -16.66 4.21 20.26
N ALA A 854 -15.93 5.02 21.02
CA ALA A 854 -15.73 4.86 22.47
C ALA A 854 -16.90 5.35 23.34
N GLU A 855 -17.99 5.90 22.78
CA GLU A 855 -19.10 6.44 23.57
C GLU A 855 -19.74 5.40 24.52
N ARG A 856 -19.65 4.11 24.19
CA ARG A 856 -20.05 3.01 25.08
C ARG A 856 -18.84 2.21 25.58
N GLY A 857 -17.91 2.89 26.24
CA GLY A 857 -16.71 2.28 26.81
C GLY A 857 -17.04 1.10 27.73
N VAL A 858 -16.35 -0.03 27.56
CA VAL A 858 -16.57 -1.24 28.40
C VAL A 858 -15.99 -1.02 29.80
N ALA A 859 -14.85 -0.34 29.92
CA ALA A 859 -14.24 0.00 31.21
C ALA A 859 -15.18 0.82 32.11
N ASP A 860 -15.91 1.78 31.53
CA ASP A 860 -16.88 2.62 32.26
C ASP A 860 -18.07 1.79 32.81
N GLN A 861 -18.37 0.67 32.15
CA GLN A 861 -19.49 -0.22 32.49
C GLN A 861 -19.08 -1.38 33.41
N LEU A 862 -17.78 -1.70 33.44
CA LEU A 862 -17.16 -2.74 34.28
C LEU A 862 -16.02 -2.14 35.12
N PRO A 863 -16.32 -1.22 36.06
CA PRO A 863 -15.29 -0.55 36.85
C PRO A 863 -14.58 -1.53 37.80
N GLY A 864 -13.32 -1.25 38.13
CA GLY A 864 -12.57 -1.98 39.16
C GLY A 864 -11.67 -3.10 38.65
N HIS A 865 -11.57 -3.30 37.33
CA HIS A 865 -10.64 -4.23 36.71
C HIS A 865 -9.43 -3.50 36.12
N ALA A 866 -8.21 -3.92 36.50
CA ALA A 866 -6.95 -3.35 36.00
C ALA A 866 -6.33 -4.21 34.88
N ILE A 867 -7.12 -4.53 33.84
CA ILE A 867 -6.65 -5.33 32.70
C ILE A 867 -6.13 -4.41 31.58
N PRO A 868 -4.87 -4.60 31.11
CA PRO A 868 -4.34 -3.81 30.01
C PRO A 868 -5.21 -3.89 28.76
N GLY A 869 -5.59 -2.73 28.22
CA GLY A 869 -6.39 -2.61 27.01
C GLY A 869 -7.90 -2.51 27.23
N LEU A 870 -8.41 -2.73 28.46
CA LEU A 870 -9.84 -2.63 28.78
C LEU A 870 -10.41 -1.23 28.47
N ASP A 871 -9.66 -0.17 28.75
CA ASP A 871 -10.06 1.23 28.49
C ASP A 871 -10.24 1.55 26.99
N SER A 872 -9.71 0.70 26.11
CA SER A 872 -9.86 0.86 24.66
C SER A 872 -11.05 0.09 24.09
N MET A 873 -11.74 -0.71 24.90
CA MET A 873 -12.86 -1.54 24.49
C MET A 873 -14.17 -0.77 24.54
N TYR A 874 -15.07 -1.04 23.60
CA TYR A 874 -16.39 -0.43 23.52
C TYR A 874 -17.45 -1.41 23.00
N SER A 875 -18.68 -1.22 23.47
CA SER A 875 -19.85 -1.98 23.03
C SER A 875 -20.37 -1.48 21.69
N LEU A 876 -21.08 -2.35 20.97
CA LEU A 876 -21.83 -1.95 19.78
C LEU A 876 -22.93 -0.95 20.18
N ARG A 877 -23.15 0.07 19.34
CA ARG A 877 -24.20 1.06 19.57
C ARG A 877 -25.60 0.53 19.24
N PHE A 878 -25.66 -0.38 18.26
CA PHE A 878 -26.84 -1.15 17.89
C PHE A 878 -26.66 -2.62 18.24
N SER A 879 -27.64 -3.17 18.95
CA SER A 879 -27.71 -4.60 19.29
C SER A 879 -29.13 -5.07 18.99
N PRO A 880 -29.32 -6.03 18.06
CA PRO A 880 -30.64 -6.51 17.71
C PRO A 880 -31.25 -7.34 18.85
N THR A 881 -32.57 -7.33 18.94
CA THR A 881 -33.32 -8.12 19.93
C THR A 881 -33.98 -9.30 19.23
N PRO A 882 -33.75 -10.55 19.69
CA PRO A 882 -34.37 -11.73 19.10
C PRO A 882 -35.89 -11.68 19.21
N ARG A 883 -36.62 -12.20 18.20
CA ARG A 883 -38.08 -12.31 18.26
C ARG A 883 -38.53 -13.24 19.38
N ARG A 884 -37.74 -14.28 19.65
CA ARG A 884 -37.95 -15.23 20.74
C ARG A 884 -36.66 -15.45 21.50
N THR A 885 -36.70 -15.19 22.81
CA THR A 885 -35.58 -15.51 23.69
C THR A 885 -35.61 -16.99 24.06
N ARG A 886 -34.45 -17.64 24.00
CA ARG A 886 -34.23 -19.02 24.46
C ARG A 886 -33.27 -19.02 25.64
N LYS A 887 -33.41 -19.99 26.54
CA LYS A 887 -32.41 -20.18 27.59
C LYS A 887 -31.12 -20.72 26.97
N VAL A 888 -29.97 -20.18 27.40
CA VAL A 888 -28.65 -20.63 26.95
C VAL A 888 -27.79 -21.12 28.11
N SER A 889 -27.08 -22.23 27.92
CA SER A 889 -26.03 -22.69 28.83
C SER A 889 -24.69 -22.16 28.34
N ILE A 890 -24.11 -21.22 29.08
CA ILE A 890 -22.81 -20.62 28.75
C ILE A 890 -21.73 -21.45 29.43
N ILE A 891 -20.89 -22.12 28.63
CA ILE A 891 -19.84 -23.01 29.08
C ILE A 891 -18.50 -22.30 28.97
N ILE A 892 -17.82 -22.16 30.11
CA ILE A 892 -16.49 -21.55 30.22
C ILE A 892 -15.46 -22.62 30.65
N PRO A 893 -14.65 -23.16 29.73
CA PRO A 893 -13.48 -23.92 30.12
C PRO A 893 -12.45 -22.97 30.73
N SER A 894 -11.99 -23.29 31.93
CA SER A 894 -11.07 -22.48 32.72
C SER A 894 -9.75 -23.20 32.95
N PHE A 895 -8.65 -22.49 32.72
CA PHE A 895 -7.32 -22.87 33.17
C PHE A 895 -6.54 -21.60 33.48
N GLU A 896 -6.12 -21.43 34.73
CA GLU A 896 -5.40 -20.26 35.25
C GLU A 896 -6.13 -18.92 34.98
N CYS A 897 -5.40 -17.79 35.07
CA CYS A 897 -5.84 -16.45 34.67
C CYS A 897 -7.03 -15.86 35.45
N LEU A 898 -7.00 -15.93 36.78
CA LEU A 898 -8.06 -15.46 37.69
C LEU A 898 -8.64 -14.07 37.35
N ASP A 899 -7.80 -13.06 37.07
CA ASP A 899 -8.28 -11.69 36.83
C ASP A 899 -9.10 -11.56 35.53
N TYR A 900 -8.70 -12.31 34.49
CA TYR A 900 -9.43 -12.37 33.23
C TYR A 900 -10.72 -13.17 33.38
N LEU A 901 -10.68 -14.29 34.11
CA LEU A 901 -11.87 -15.10 34.42
C LEU A 901 -12.91 -14.27 35.18
N ARG A 902 -12.49 -13.49 36.18
CA ARG A 902 -13.37 -12.56 36.91
C ARG A 902 -14.03 -11.55 35.99
N LEU A 903 -13.24 -10.93 35.10
CA LEU A 903 -13.75 -9.96 34.13
C LEU A 903 -14.71 -10.63 33.12
N CYS A 904 -14.40 -11.85 32.67
CA CYS A 904 -15.25 -12.63 31.78
C CYS A 904 -16.62 -12.90 32.42
N ILE A 905 -16.64 -13.46 33.63
CA ILE A 905 -17.88 -13.74 34.38
C ILE A 905 -18.69 -12.47 34.63
N GLU A 906 -18.03 -11.39 35.05
CA GLU A 906 -18.72 -10.12 35.29
C GLU A 906 -19.33 -9.56 34.00
N SER A 907 -18.60 -9.62 32.88
CA SER A 907 -19.12 -9.20 31.57
C SER A 907 -20.31 -10.04 31.12
N VAL A 908 -20.29 -11.36 31.35
CA VAL A 908 -21.41 -12.26 31.04
C VAL A 908 -22.63 -11.90 31.88
N ASN A 909 -22.47 -11.76 33.19
CA ASN A 909 -23.57 -11.40 34.09
C ASN A 909 -24.16 -10.02 33.76
N ARG A 910 -23.31 -9.08 33.35
CA ARG A 910 -23.71 -7.70 33.07
C ARG A 910 -24.42 -7.54 31.72
N PHE A 911 -23.93 -8.23 30.69
CA PHE A 911 -24.27 -7.90 29.31
C PHE A 911 -25.13 -8.95 28.59
N THR A 912 -25.38 -10.09 29.21
CA THR A 912 -26.27 -11.12 28.64
C THR A 912 -27.74 -10.73 28.85
N ASN A 913 -28.47 -10.56 27.76
CA ASN A 913 -29.86 -10.07 27.74
C ASN A 913 -30.91 -11.16 27.49
N VAL A 914 -30.53 -12.42 27.61
CA VAL A 914 -31.40 -13.59 27.47
C VAL A 914 -31.29 -14.46 28.72
N PRO A 915 -32.28 -15.32 29.04
CA PRO A 915 -32.15 -16.25 30.16
C PRO A 915 -30.91 -17.15 29.97
N PHE A 916 -30.08 -17.29 31.00
CA PHE A 916 -28.89 -18.12 30.91
C PHE A 916 -28.56 -18.84 32.22
N GLU A 917 -27.75 -19.88 32.12
CA GLU A 917 -27.01 -20.47 33.22
C GLU A 917 -25.52 -20.49 32.86
N LEU A 918 -24.66 -20.49 33.87
CA LEU A 918 -23.22 -20.45 33.71
C LEU A 918 -22.60 -21.76 34.19
N ILE A 919 -21.87 -22.44 33.31
CA ILE A 919 -21.18 -23.69 33.62
C ILE A 919 -19.69 -23.47 33.43
N ILE A 920 -18.90 -23.55 34.50
CA ILE A 920 -17.47 -23.32 34.47
C ILE A 920 -16.76 -24.64 34.74
N VAL A 921 -15.88 -25.05 33.84
CA VAL A 921 -15.12 -26.31 33.96
C VAL A 921 -13.65 -25.97 34.16
N ASP A 922 -13.18 -26.09 35.39
CA ASP A 922 -11.79 -25.82 35.76
C ASP A 922 -10.89 -27.04 35.51
N ASN A 923 -9.90 -26.86 34.65
CA ASN A 923 -8.95 -27.91 34.25
C ASN A 923 -7.71 -27.94 35.16
N ALA A 924 -7.93 -28.07 36.47
CA ALA A 924 -6.89 -28.11 37.49
C ALA A 924 -6.04 -26.83 37.57
N SER A 925 -6.69 -25.69 37.77
CA SER A 925 -5.98 -24.42 38.01
C SER A 925 -5.35 -24.35 39.40
N ALA A 926 -4.48 -23.37 39.60
CA ALA A 926 -3.95 -23.01 40.91
C ALA A 926 -5.04 -22.77 41.97
N ARG A 927 -4.67 -22.98 43.24
CA ARG A 927 -5.57 -22.87 44.40
C ARG A 927 -6.35 -21.56 44.45
N SER A 928 -5.75 -20.43 44.08
CA SER A 928 -6.44 -19.13 44.08
C SER A 928 -7.64 -19.08 43.12
N VAL A 929 -7.56 -19.77 41.98
CA VAL A 929 -8.66 -19.90 41.02
C VAL A 929 -9.69 -20.89 41.56
N ARG A 930 -9.25 -22.04 42.06
CA ARG A 930 -10.13 -23.07 42.61
C ARG A 930 -10.95 -22.58 43.81
N ASP A 931 -10.34 -21.83 44.72
CA ASP A 931 -11.01 -21.23 45.88
C ASP A 931 -12.06 -20.20 45.44
N PHE A 932 -11.71 -19.34 44.47
CA PHE A 932 -12.65 -18.39 43.89
C PHE A 932 -13.84 -19.08 43.22
N LEU A 933 -13.61 -20.17 42.49
CA LEU A 933 -14.66 -20.93 41.83
C LEU A 933 -15.55 -21.68 42.84
N ALA A 934 -14.99 -22.22 43.92
CA ALA A 934 -15.77 -22.86 44.98
C ALA A 934 -16.66 -21.85 45.75
N ASP A 935 -16.22 -20.60 45.86
CA ASP A 935 -17.07 -19.50 46.35
C ASP A 935 -18.18 -19.16 45.36
N LEU A 936 -17.89 -19.21 44.06
CA LEU A 936 -18.82 -18.86 42.99
C LEU A 936 -19.92 -19.91 42.78
N ASP A 937 -19.61 -21.19 42.94
CA ASP A 937 -20.55 -22.32 42.78
C ASP A 937 -21.74 -22.25 43.76
N ARG A 938 -21.60 -21.50 44.86
CA ARG A 938 -22.69 -21.25 45.81
C ARG A 938 -23.74 -20.25 45.30
N ARG A 939 -23.54 -19.61 44.15
CA ARG A 939 -24.47 -18.64 43.56
C ARG A 939 -25.49 -19.34 42.67
N ASP A 940 -26.75 -18.91 42.76
CA ASP A 940 -27.82 -19.43 41.90
C ASP A 940 -27.49 -19.22 40.40
N GLY A 941 -27.74 -20.26 39.60
CA GLY A 941 -27.50 -20.22 38.15
C GLY A 941 -26.05 -20.45 37.72
N VAL A 942 -25.13 -20.73 38.66
CA VAL A 942 -23.75 -21.14 38.36
C VAL A 942 -23.56 -22.62 38.70
N THR A 943 -22.79 -23.33 37.88
CA THR A 943 -22.33 -24.69 38.17
C THR A 943 -20.85 -24.79 37.86
N VAL A 944 -20.07 -25.25 38.81
CA VAL A 944 -18.62 -25.42 38.68
C VAL A 944 -18.26 -26.91 38.67
N ILE A 945 -17.42 -27.31 37.72
CA ILE A 945 -16.78 -28.63 37.67
C ILE A 945 -15.28 -28.40 37.87
N GLN A 946 -14.68 -28.99 38.91
CA GLN A 946 -13.25 -28.89 39.17
C GLN A 946 -12.57 -30.22 38.88
N ASN A 947 -11.74 -30.26 37.85
CA ASN A 947 -10.91 -31.41 37.52
C ASN A 947 -9.64 -31.38 38.38
N GLU A 948 -9.17 -32.57 38.79
CA GLU A 948 -7.91 -32.70 39.53
C GLU A 948 -6.69 -32.66 38.60
N GLU A 949 -6.87 -32.96 37.32
CA GLU A 949 -5.86 -32.84 36.27
C GLU A 949 -6.37 -32.03 35.08
N ASN A 950 -5.43 -31.55 34.26
CA ASN A 950 -5.75 -30.88 33.01
C ASN A 950 -6.01 -31.91 31.89
N TYR A 951 -7.28 -32.29 31.71
CA TYR A 951 -7.74 -33.12 30.57
C TYR A 951 -7.91 -32.30 29.28
N GLY A 952 -7.90 -30.98 29.45
CA GLY A 952 -7.83 -29.98 28.40
C GLY A 952 -9.16 -29.62 27.74
N PHE A 953 -9.11 -28.60 26.88
CA PHE A 953 -10.23 -27.88 26.26
C PHE A 953 -11.39 -28.76 25.82
N THR A 954 -11.20 -29.69 24.87
CA THR A 954 -12.32 -30.43 24.28
C THR A 954 -13.07 -31.29 25.31
N TYR A 955 -12.33 -31.96 26.21
CA TYR A 955 -12.94 -32.77 27.27
C TYR A 955 -13.71 -31.90 28.26
N ALA A 956 -13.12 -30.79 28.70
CA ALA A 956 -13.75 -29.86 29.62
C ALA A 956 -15.03 -29.23 29.05
N VAL A 957 -15.00 -28.83 27.78
CA VAL A 957 -16.18 -28.35 27.05
C VAL A 957 -17.27 -29.42 27.06
N ASN A 958 -16.93 -30.67 26.78
CA ASN A 958 -17.90 -31.76 26.75
C ASN A 958 -18.52 -32.08 28.13
N GLN A 959 -17.74 -31.98 29.22
CA GLN A 959 -18.29 -32.06 30.58
C GLN A 959 -19.33 -30.96 30.81
N GLY A 960 -19.04 -29.74 30.34
CA GLY A 960 -19.99 -28.63 30.37
C GLY A 960 -21.25 -28.90 29.55
N ILE A 961 -21.10 -29.44 28.31
CA ILE A 961 -22.22 -29.77 27.42
C ILE A 961 -23.10 -30.84 28.05
N ALA A 962 -22.51 -31.86 28.67
CA ALA A 962 -23.24 -32.91 29.35
C ALA A 962 -24.05 -32.38 30.56
N ARG A 963 -23.60 -31.29 31.18
CA ARG A 963 -24.26 -30.67 32.34
C ARG A 963 -25.29 -29.60 31.96
N ALA A 964 -25.20 -29.08 30.74
CA ALA A 964 -26.10 -28.05 30.20
C ALA A 964 -27.56 -28.50 30.20
N ASP A 965 -28.46 -27.54 30.37
CA ASP A 965 -29.89 -27.71 30.21
C ASP A 965 -30.21 -28.49 28.92
N PRO A 966 -30.91 -29.63 28.99
CA PRO A 966 -31.17 -30.46 27.81
C PRO A 966 -32.05 -29.76 26.77
N ASP A 967 -32.86 -28.78 27.17
CA ASP A 967 -33.77 -28.04 26.28
C ASP A 967 -33.19 -26.68 25.85
N GLY A 968 -32.07 -26.25 26.45
CA GLY A 968 -31.41 -24.97 26.18
C GLY A 968 -30.42 -25.04 25.01
N ASP A 969 -30.14 -23.91 24.36
CA ASP A 969 -29.02 -23.83 23.40
C ASP A 969 -27.69 -23.66 24.17
N VAL A 970 -26.54 -23.92 23.55
CA VAL A 970 -25.22 -23.85 24.20
C VAL A 970 -24.39 -22.71 23.63
N ILE A 971 -23.67 -21.99 24.49
CA ILE A 971 -22.61 -21.07 24.07
C ILE A 971 -21.30 -21.52 24.69
N LEU A 972 -20.29 -21.76 23.85
CA LEU A 972 -18.92 -21.92 24.34
C LEU A 972 -18.27 -20.54 24.43
N LEU A 973 -17.56 -20.24 25.51
CA LEU A 973 -16.88 -18.96 25.72
C LEU A 973 -15.58 -19.16 26.50
N ASN A 974 -14.45 -18.70 25.97
CA ASN A 974 -13.16 -18.79 26.67
C ASN A 974 -13.11 -17.96 27.97
N ASN A 975 -12.30 -18.41 28.93
CA ASN A 975 -12.11 -17.73 30.22
C ASN A 975 -11.40 -16.36 30.14
N ASP A 976 -10.74 -16.06 29.01
CA ASP A 976 -10.07 -14.78 28.72
C ASP A 976 -10.84 -13.94 27.68
N ALA A 977 -12.14 -14.14 27.58
CA ALA A 977 -13.04 -13.33 26.75
C ALA A 977 -13.75 -12.24 27.55
N VAL A 978 -14.15 -11.16 26.87
CA VAL A 978 -15.03 -10.13 27.41
C VAL A 978 -16.17 -9.90 26.44
N VAL A 979 -17.39 -10.18 26.87
CA VAL A 979 -18.59 -10.00 26.05
C VAL A 979 -19.10 -8.55 26.15
N THR A 980 -19.90 -8.10 25.18
CA THR A 980 -20.46 -6.74 25.15
C THR A 980 -21.98 -6.76 25.20
N GLU A 981 -22.59 -5.60 25.45
CA GLU A 981 -24.03 -5.44 25.66
C GLU A 981 -24.90 -6.14 24.58
N GLY A 982 -25.76 -7.06 25.00
CA GLY A 982 -26.75 -7.72 24.15
C GLY A 982 -26.21 -8.82 23.22
N TRP A 983 -24.94 -9.22 23.39
CA TRP A 983 -24.25 -10.18 22.51
C TRP A 983 -25.02 -11.50 22.29
N ALA A 984 -25.55 -12.13 23.34
CA ALA A 984 -26.23 -13.42 23.26
C ALA A 984 -27.57 -13.32 22.53
N GLY A 985 -28.35 -12.26 22.77
CA GLY A 985 -29.56 -11.97 22.01
C GLY A 985 -29.27 -11.76 20.52
N ALA A 986 -28.17 -11.08 20.19
CA ALA A 986 -27.75 -10.90 18.81
C ALA A 986 -27.33 -12.21 18.12
N LEU A 987 -26.77 -13.18 18.86
CA LEU A 987 -26.52 -14.53 18.37
C LEU A 987 -27.83 -15.30 18.11
N GLN A 988 -28.82 -15.16 19.00
CA GLN A 988 -30.15 -15.77 18.83
C GLN A 988 -30.93 -15.23 17.64
N GLN A 989 -30.86 -13.91 17.39
CA GLN A 989 -31.59 -13.27 16.30
C GLN A 989 -31.25 -13.88 14.92
N VAL A 990 -30.02 -14.35 14.72
CA VAL A 990 -29.60 -14.99 13.46
C VAL A 990 -30.47 -16.22 13.14
N PHE A 991 -30.98 -16.94 14.14
CA PHE A 991 -31.89 -18.08 13.94
C PHE A 991 -33.28 -17.68 13.49
N ASP A 992 -33.75 -16.53 13.95
CA ASP A 992 -35.05 -16.00 13.53
C ASP A 992 -35.03 -15.60 12.05
N ASP A 993 -33.85 -15.21 11.55
CA ASP A 993 -33.63 -14.77 10.17
C ASP A 993 -33.22 -15.92 9.24
N LEU A 994 -32.45 -16.90 9.74
CA LEU A 994 -31.88 -18.02 8.97
C LEU A 994 -32.11 -19.38 9.66
N PRO A 995 -33.21 -20.09 9.37
CA PRO A 995 -33.53 -21.39 9.98
C PRO A 995 -32.55 -22.53 9.65
N GLU A 996 -31.76 -22.40 8.58
CA GLU A 996 -30.78 -23.42 8.16
C GLU A 996 -29.45 -23.40 8.94
N VAL A 997 -29.32 -22.50 9.92
CA VAL A 997 -28.10 -22.32 10.69
C VAL A 997 -27.81 -23.52 11.59
N GLY A 998 -26.54 -23.93 11.58
CA GLY A 998 -25.99 -24.95 12.47
C GLY A 998 -25.10 -24.35 13.56
N LEU A 999 -24.41 -23.24 13.29
CA LEU A 999 -23.57 -22.51 14.25
C LEU A 999 -23.65 -21.01 14.00
N VAL A 1000 -23.62 -20.20 15.06
CA VAL A 1000 -23.49 -18.73 14.96
C VAL A 1000 -22.21 -18.25 15.63
N ILE A 1001 -21.48 -17.41 14.91
CA ILE A 1001 -20.15 -16.92 15.27
C ILE A 1001 -20.20 -15.40 15.46
N PRO A 1002 -19.82 -14.86 16.64
CA PRO A 1002 -19.74 -13.42 16.83
C PRO A 1002 -18.49 -12.81 16.17
N ARG A 1003 -18.37 -11.48 16.22
CA ARG A 1003 -17.08 -10.80 16.05
C ARG A 1003 -16.14 -11.25 17.15
N GLN A 1004 -15.00 -11.81 16.78
CA GLN A 1004 -13.90 -12.03 17.70
C GLN A 1004 -12.93 -10.88 17.56
N VAL A 1005 -12.89 -10.00 18.55
CA VAL A 1005 -12.14 -8.75 18.48
C VAL A 1005 -10.87 -8.84 19.30
N LEU A 1006 -9.75 -8.53 18.67
CA LEU A 1006 -8.46 -8.39 19.35
C LEU A 1006 -8.21 -6.92 19.72
N PRO A 1007 -7.67 -6.64 20.93
CA PRO A 1007 -7.27 -5.30 21.33
C PRO A 1007 -6.19 -4.70 20.40
N PRO A 1008 -6.05 -3.35 20.36
CA PRO A 1008 -4.98 -2.70 19.63
C PRO A 1008 -3.60 -3.31 19.94
N HIS A 1009 -2.72 -3.32 18.94
CA HIS A 1009 -1.34 -3.80 19.00
C HIS A 1009 -1.16 -5.31 19.27
N THR A 1010 -2.24 -6.09 19.16
CA THR A 1010 -2.13 -7.55 19.24
C THR A 1010 -1.36 -8.09 18.01
N PRO A 1011 -0.27 -8.87 18.19
CA PRO A 1011 0.65 -9.24 17.10
C PRO A 1011 0.03 -10.01 15.93
N THR A 1012 -1.05 -10.76 16.15
CA THR A 1012 -1.67 -11.62 15.14
C THR A 1012 -2.73 -10.92 14.29
N ILE A 1013 -3.07 -9.65 14.59
CA ILE A 1013 -4.10 -8.89 13.84
C ILE A 1013 -3.79 -8.87 12.33
N GLU A 1014 -2.55 -8.59 11.94
CA GLU A 1014 -2.16 -8.50 10.53
C GLU A 1014 -2.09 -9.88 9.82
N ILE A 1015 -1.96 -10.97 10.59
CA ILE A 1015 -2.01 -12.34 10.07
C ILE A 1015 -3.44 -12.67 9.61
N HIS A 1016 -4.44 -12.29 10.42
CA HIS A 1016 -5.83 -12.53 10.07
C HIS A 1016 -6.37 -11.51 9.07
N ASN A 1017 -6.03 -10.24 9.24
CA ASN A 1017 -6.48 -9.16 8.38
C ASN A 1017 -5.32 -8.19 8.04
N PRO A 1018 -4.66 -8.36 6.87
CA PRO A 1018 -3.42 -7.64 6.54
C PRO A 1018 -3.62 -6.15 6.20
N ILE A 1019 -4.87 -5.71 5.96
CA ILE A 1019 -5.17 -4.31 5.68
C ILE A 1019 -5.48 -3.51 6.95
N SER A 1020 -5.48 -4.14 8.13
CA SER A 1020 -5.89 -3.50 9.38
C SER A 1020 -4.92 -2.40 9.83
N ASN A 1021 -5.42 -1.43 10.57
CA ASN A 1021 -4.62 -0.49 11.34
C ASN A 1021 -4.40 -1.08 12.74
N VAL A 1022 -3.19 -1.56 13.01
CA VAL A 1022 -2.81 -2.20 14.29
C VAL A 1022 -3.00 -1.32 15.52
N ARG A 1023 -3.18 0.00 15.36
CA ARG A 1023 -3.47 0.92 16.47
C ARG A 1023 -4.93 0.91 16.91
N ARG A 1024 -5.78 0.17 16.21
CA ARG A 1024 -7.19 -0.03 16.52
C ARG A 1024 -7.45 -1.51 16.70
N GLU A 1025 -8.49 -1.81 17.45
CA GLU A 1025 -9.01 -3.17 17.53
C GLU A 1025 -9.41 -3.70 16.15
N MET A 1026 -9.40 -5.01 16.00
CA MET A 1026 -9.78 -5.65 14.75
C MET A 1026 -10.50 -6.97 15.00
N ASP A 1027 -11.54 -7.21 14.22
CA ASP A 1027 -12.17 -8.53 14.15
C ASP A 1027 -11.27 -9.49 13.36
N VAL A 1028 -11.01 -10.66 13.93
CA VAL A 1028 -10.15 -11.69 13.37
C VAL A 1028 -10.87 -12.99 12.99
N ASN A 1029 -12.19 -13.06 13.19
CA ASN A 1029 -12.96 -14.22 12.73
C ASN A 1029 -13.10 -14.25 11.21
N LEU A 1030 -13.24 -13.10 10.56
CA LEU A 1030 -13.10 -12.99 9.10
C LEU A 1030 -11.61 -12.94 8.75
N SER A 1031 -11.06 -14.06 8.25
CA SER A 1031 -9.61 -14.25 8.25
C SER A 1031 -9.02 -14.78 6.93
N VAL A 1032 -8.00 -14.09 6.42
CA VAL A 1032 -7.13 -14.59 5.34
C VAL A 1032 -6.37 -15.84 5.75
N HIS A 1033 -5.84 -15.86 6.98
CA HIS A 1033 -5.10 -17.01 7.49
C HIS A 1033 -5.96 -18.28 7.52
N HIS A 1034 -7.24 -18.16 7.88
CA HIS A 1034 -8.14 -19.30 7.89
C HIS A 1034 -8.77 -19.63 6.52
N ASP A 1035 -8.71 -18.70 5.55
CA ASP A 1035 -9.43 -18.76 4.26
C ASP A 1035 -10.88 -19.23 4.45
N ASN A 1036 -11.58 -18.60 5.40
CA ASN A 1036 -12.80 -19.16 5.96
C ASN A 1036 -14.09 -18.55 5.44
N ILE A 1037 -14.05 -17.50 4.63
CA ILE A 1037 -15.25 -16.89 4.04
C ILE A 1037 -15.65 -17.73 2.82
N LEU A 1038 -16.83 -18.35 2.82
CA LEU A 1038 -17.30 -19.12 1.68
C LEU A 1038 -17.93 -18.22 0.62
N ASN A 1039 -18.89 -17.41 1.06
CA ASN A 1039 -19.69 -16.55 0.20
C ASN A 1039 -19.82 -15.18 0.84
N THR A 1040 -19.52 -14.14 0.08
CA THR A 1040 -19.79 -12.74 0.44
C THR A 1040 -21.18 -12.27 0.04
N ARG A 1041 -21.98 -13.17 -0.56
CA ARG A 1041 -23.38 -12.93 -0.94
C ARG A 1041 -24.29 -14.07 -0.48
N PRO A 1042 -24.85 -14.01 0.74
CA PRO A 1042 -26.02 -14.78 1.12
C PRO A 1042 -27.34 -14.10 0.68
N HIS A 1043 -28.46 -14.79 0.90
CA HIS A 1043 -29.84 -14.32 0.66
C HIS A 1043 -30.23 -13.02 1.39
N ASP A 1044 -29.41 -12.53 2.34
CA ASP A 1044 -29.68 -11.34 3.17
C ASP A 1044 -28.39 -10.54 3.49
N ASN A 1045 -27.93 -9.76 2.52
CA ASN A 1045 -26.80 -8.83 2.69
C ASN A 1045 -27.13 -7.60 3.57
N SER A 1046 -28.40 -7.38 3.92
CA SER A 1046 -28.83 -6.16 4.63
C SER A 1046 -28.36 -6.13 6.10
N ASN A 1047 -28.22 -7.32 6.69
CA ASN A 1047 -27.75 -7.55 8.07
C ASN A 1047 -26.25 -7.89 8.17
N GLY A 1048 -25.55 -8.05 7.05
CA GLY A 1048 -24.09 -8.25 7.03
C GLY A 1048 -23.60 -9.61 7.53
N PHE A 1049 -24.42 -10.65 7.40
CA PHE A 1049 -24.03 -12.02 7.74
C PHE A 1049 -23.07 -12.61 6.69
N PHE A 1050 -22.08 -13.38 7.15
CA PHE A 1050 -21.15 -14.12 6.27
C PHE A 1050 -21.24 -15.62 6.55
N GLU A 1051 -21.28 -16.44 5.49
CA GLU A 1051 -21.19 -17.89 5.61
C GLU A 1051 -19.71 -18.30 5.70
N LEU A 1052 -19.39 -19.10 6.73
CA LEU A 1052 -18.03 -19.54 7.00
C LEU A 1052 -17.83 -21.05 6.73
N SER A 1053 -16.63 -21.40 6.30
CA SER A 1053 -16.18 -22.81 6.22
C SER A 1053 -15.67 -23.33 7.56
N PHE A 1054 -15.16 -22.41 8.38
CA PHE A 1054 -14.50 -22.69 9.65
C PHE A 1054 -14.56 -21.46 10.55
N ALA A 1055 -14.75 -21.68 11.85
CA ALA A 1055 -14.53 -20.67 12.88
C ALA A 1055 -13.87 -21.31 14.11
N PRO A 1056 -12.85 -20.66 14.68
CA PRO A 1056 -12.26 -21.15 15.91
C PRO A 1056 -13.20 -20.96 17.10
N PHE A 1057 -13.29 -21.95 18.00
CA PHE A 1057 -14.27 -21.97 19.10
C PHE A 1057 -13.85 -21.15 20.32
N PHE A 1058 -13.43 -19.90 20.10
CA PHE A 1058 -13.22 -18.94 21.19
C PHE A 1058 -14.54 -18.47 21.80
N CYS A 1059 -15.52 -18.26 20.91
CA CYS A 1059 -16.91 -18.04 21.26
C CYS A 1059 -17.79 -18.58 20.14
N VAL A 1060 -18.70 -19.50 20.43
CA VAL A 1060 -19.60 -20.09 19.43
C VAL A 1060 -20.96 -20.39 20.05
N TYR A 1061 -22.02 -20.03 19.33
CA TYR A 1061 -23.39 -20.43 19.67
C TYR A 1061 -23.75 -21.71 18.92
N ILE A 1062 -24.11 -22.74 19.68
CA ILE A 1062 -24.49 -24.06 19.19
C ILE A 1062 -25.96 -24.31 19.55
N PRO A 1063 -26.86 -24.31 18.57
CA PRO A 1063 -28.25 -24.71 18.78
C PRO A 1063 -28.37 -26.13 19.31
N ARG A 1064 -29.41 -26.35 20.10
CA ARG A 1064 -29.75 -27.67 20.61
C ARG A 1064 -29.95 -28.67 19.47
N HIS A 1065 -30.65 -28.30 18.40
CA HIS A 1065 -30.85 -29.19 17.25
C HIS A 1065 -29.54 -29.58 16.56
N THR A 1066 -28.50 -28.74 16.63
CA THR A 1066 -27.18 -29.07 16.09
C THR A 1066 -26.52 -30.11 16.98
N LEU A 1067 -26.49 -29.89 18.30
CA LEU A 1067 -25.94 -30.86 19.27
C LEU A 1067 -26.64 -32.22 19.18
N GLU A 1068 -27.96 -32.25 19.02
CA GLU A 1068 -28.72 -33.49 18.84
C GLU A 1068 -28.38 -34.21 17.53
N ALA A 1069 -28.08 -33.47 16.47
CA ALA A 1069 -27.81 -34.04 15.16
C ALA A 1069 -26.39 -34.63 15.03
N ILE A 1070 -25.39 -33.99 15.61
CA ILE A 1070 -23.97 -34.41 15.44
C ILE A 1070 -23.27 -34.84 16.74
N GLY A 1071 -23.85 -34.54 17.90
CA GLY A 1071 -23.26 -34.84 19.21
C GLY A 1071 -22.32 -33.75 19.75
N PRO A 1072 -21.60 -34.05 20.85
CA PRO A 1072 -20.57 -33.19 21.43
C PRO A 1072 -19.29 -33.19 20.58
N LEU A 1073 -18.26 -32.44 20.99
CA LEU A 1073 -17.00 -32.38 20.25
C LEU A 1073 -16.25 -33.72 20.36
N ASP A 1074 -15.62 -34.17 19.27
CA ASP A 1074 -14.79 -35.39 19.31
C ASP A 1074 -13.50 -35.08 20.09
N PHE A 1075 -13.37 -35.63 21.30
CA PHE A 1075 -12.16 -35.54 22.10
C PHE A 1075 -11.28 -36.79 21.96
N GLU A 1076 -11.76 -37.88 21.36
CA GLU A 1076 -11.03 -39.16 21.37
C GLU A 1076 -10.10 -39.31 20.17
N ASN A 1077 -10.48 -38.73 19.03
CA ASN A 1077 -9.80 -38.90 17.74
C ASN A 1077 -9.36 -37.57 17.11
N ALA A 1078 -9.76 -36.43 17.67
CA ALA A 1078 -9.36 -35.11 17.20
C ALA A 1078 -8.04 -34.64 17.84
N PRO A 1079 -7.19 -33.91 17.09
CA PRO A 1079 -6.17 -33.10 17.74
C PRO A 1079 -6.79 -32.06 18.66
N HIS A 1080 -6.23 -31.92 19.85
CA HIS A 1080 -6.82 -31.11 20.94
C HIS A 1080 -7.21 -29.67 20.51
N TYR A 1081 -6.44 -29.06 19.61
CA TYR A 1081 -6.65 -27.74 19.01
C TYR A 1081 -7.23 -27.73 17.58
N ARG A 1082 -7.86 -28.84 17.17
CA ARG A 1082 -8.57 -28.96 15.87
C ARG A 1082 -9.96 -29.56 16.00
N SER A 1083 -10.47 -29.72 17.23
CA SER A 1083 -11.82 -30.22 17.48
C SER A 1083 -12.88 -29.26 16.94
N ASP A 1084 -12.65 -27.95 17.04
CA ASP A 1084 -13.43 -26.90 16.39
C ASP A 1084 -13.53 -27.09 14.87
N ARG A 1085 -12.42 -27.43 14.20
CA ARG A 1085 -12.38 -27.63 12.75
C ARG A 1085 -13.15 -28.87 12.33
N LEU A 1086 -12.98 -29.98 13.06
CA LEU A 1086 -13.74 -31.21 12.80
C LEU A 1086 -15.23 -31.01 13.06
N TYR A 1087 -15.59 -30.28 14.13
CA TYR A 1087 -16.98 -29.97 14.44
C TYR A 1087 -17.62 -29.08 13.38
N CYS A 1088 -16.90 -28.05 12.90
CA CYS A 1088 -17.36 -27.22 11.77
C CYS A 1088 -17.62 -28.07 10.51
N GLU A 1089 -16.74 -29.02 10.21
CA GLU A 1089 -16.93 -29.91 9.06
C GLU A 1089 -18.11 -30.87 9.26
N ALA A 1090 -18.30 -31.42 10.47
CA ALA A 1090 -19.46 -32.24 10.80
C ALA A 1090 -20.78 -31.46 10.65
N VAL A 1091 -20.85 -30.22 11.14
CA VAL A 1091 -22.02 -29.34 10.95
C VAL A 1091 -22.34 -29.16 9.47
N ARG A 1092 -21.32 -28.89 8.64
CA ARG A 1092 -21.50 -28.60 7.22
C ARG A 1092 -21.81 -29.84 6.38
N GLN A 1093 -21.07 -30.93 6.59
CA GLN A 1093 -21.15 -32.13 5.75
C GLN A 1093 -22.12 -33.19 6.25
N ILE A 1094 -22.24 -33.34 7.58
CA ILE A 1094 -23.09 -34.39 8.19
C ILE A 1094 -24.48 -33.82 8.47
N ALA A 1095 -24.57 -32.68 9.15
CA ALA A 1095 -25.86 -32.06 9.45
C ALA A 1095 -26.44 -31.26 8.26
N GLY A 1096 -25.63 -30.94 7.25
CA GLY A 1096 -26.04 -30.14 6.10
C GLY A 1096 -26.45 -28.71 6.49
N ARG A 1097 -25.85 -28.16 7.55
CA ARG A 1097 -26.20 -26.85 8.11
C ARG A 1097 -25.11 -25.81 7.86
N LYS A 1098 -25.48 -24.53 7.90
CA LYS A 1098 -24.56 -23.41 7.66
C LYS A 1098 -23.88 -22.92 8.94
N ILE A 1099 -22.66 -22.41 8.81
CA ILE A 1099 -21.96 -21.67 9.87
C ILE A 1099 -22.05 -20.20 9.51
N ILE A 1100 -22.71 -19.41 10.36
CA ILE A 1100 -22.98 -18.00 10.07
C ILE A 1100 -22.25 -17.10 11.04
N TYR A 1101 -21.47 -16.17 10.50
CA TYR A 1101 -20.91 -15.05 11.23
C TYR A 1101 -21.90 -13.89 11.30
N THR A 1102 -21.99 -13.27 12.48
CA THR A 1102 -22.79 -12.05 12.69
C THR A 1102 -21.92 -10.88 13.18
N PRO A 1103 -22.03 -9.69 12.55
CA PRO A 1103 -21.34 -8.49 13.01
C PRO A 1103 -22.03 -7.82 14.22
N HIS A 1104 -23.19 -8.33 14.63
CA HIS A 1104 -24.03 -7.74 15.67
C HIS A 1104 -23.77 -8.25 17.09
N ALA A 1105 -22.87 -9.23 17.24
CA ALA A 1105 -22.38 -9.70 18.53
C ALA A 1105 -20.87 -9.46 18.59
N LYS A 1106 -20.39 -8.78 19.64
CA LYS A 1106 -18.97 -8.44 19.78
C LYS A 1106 -18.40 -9.04 21.05
N VAL A 1107 -17.36 -9.85 20.88
CA VAL A 1107 -16.65 -10.54 21.96
C VAL A 1107 -15.16 -10.25 21.83
N TYR A 1108 -14.58 -9.62 22.84
CA TYR A 1108 -13.14 -9.39 22.92
C TYR A 1108 -12.43 -10.65 23.40
N HIS A 1109 -11.23 -10.89 22.87
CA HIS A 1109 -10.40 -12.03 23.26
C HIS A 1109 -8.95 -11.59 23.43
N PHE A 1110 -8.35 -11.93 24.57
CA PHE A 1110 -6.97 -11.49 24.90
C PHE A 1110 -5.86 -12.42 24.39
N LEU A 1111 -6.22 -13.49 23.68
CA LEU A 1111 -5.35 -14.53 23.09
C LEU A 1111 -4.42 -15.24 24.07
N GLN A 1112 -4.63 -16.56 24.16
CA GLN A 1112 -3.63 -17.54 24.62
C GLN A 1112 -3.03 -17.23 26.00
N ARG A 1113 -3.74 -16.53 26.90
CA ARG A 1113 -3.21 -16.28 28.25
C ARG A 1113 -3.00 -17.61 28.98
N ALA A 1114 -4.03 -18.46 29.02
CA ALA A 1114 -3.94 -19.82 29.58
C ALA A 1114 -2.87 -20.69 28.89
N THR A 1115 -2.76 -20.64 27.56
CA THR A 1115 -1.80 -21.44 26.77
C THR A 1115 -0.35 -20.98 26.95
N SER A 1116 -0.12 -19.67 27.02
CA SER A 1116 1.19 -19.08 27.31
C SER A 1116 1.66 -19.46 28.70
N THR A 1117 0.78 -19.36 29.70
CA THR A 1117 1.04 -19.81 31.07
C THR A 1117 1.31 -21.31 31.14
N LEU A 1118 0.56 -22.15 30.42
CA LEU A 1118 0.82 -23.60 30.36
C LEU A 1118 2.19 -23.93 29.73
N ARG A 1119 2.55 -23.27 28.62
CA ARG A 1119 3.86 -23.46 27.97
C ARG A 1119 5.01 -23.07 28.89
N GLU A 1120 4.83 -22.02 29.68
CA GLU A 1120 5.82 -21.53 30.66
C GLU A 1120 5.89 -22.43 31.90
N ALA A 1121 4.76 -22.99 32.34
CA ALA A 1121 4.67 -23.81 33.54
C ALA A 1121 5.10 -25.27 33.31
N ASP A 1122 4.73 -25.88 32.17
CA ASP A 1122 5.05 -27.27 31.82
C ASP A 1122 5.18 -27.47 30.31
N ALA A 1123 6.40 -27.24 29.80
CA ALA A 1123 6.73 -27.41 28.38
C ALA A 1123 6.55 -28.85 27.88
N GLY A 1124 6.64 -29.87 28.76
CA GLY A 1124 6.49 -31.28 28.38
C GLY A 1124 5.03 -31.66 28.16
N SER A 1125 4.14 -31.23 29.05
CA SER A 1125 2.69 -31.34 28.88
C SER A 1125 2.20 -30.51 27.68
N PHE A 1126 2.77 -29.31 27.49
CA PHE A 1126 2.54 -28.51 26.29
C PHE A 1126 2.95 -29.26 25.01
N ASP A 1127 4.16 -29.79 24.92
CA ASP A 1127 4.59 -30.54 23.72
C ASP A 1127 3.77 -31.83 23.51
N GLY A 1128 3.42 -32.55 24.58
CA GLY A 1128 2.59 -33.75 24.52
C GLY A 1128 1.19 -33.49 23.99
N MET A 1129 0.48 -32.51 24.56
CA MET A 1129 -0.89 -32.16 24.20
C MET A 1129 -0.99 -31.35 22.90
N PHE A 1130 -0.08 -30.40 22.66
CA PHE A 1130 -0.21 -29.39 21.59
C PHE A 1130 0.64 -29.69 20.36
N VAL A 1131 1.76 -30.41 20.49
CA VAL A 1131 2.67 -30.71 19.36
C VAL A 1131 2.56 -32.16 18.91
N ARG A 1132 2.53 -33.12 19.85
CA ARG A 1132 2.53 -34.57 19.57
C ARG A 1132 1.14 -35.20 19.51
N ASN A 1133 0.13 -34.52 20.07
CA ASN A 1133 -1.24 -34.99 20.11
C ASN A 1133 -1.42 -36.39 20.75
N ASP A 1134 -0.70 -36.64 21.84
CA ASP A 1134 -0.70 -37.95 22.50
C ASP A 1134 -1.87 -38.09 23.49
N TRP A 1135 -2.91 -38.81 23.07
CA TRP A 1135 -4.10 -39.09 23.89
C TRP A 1135 -3.93 -40.28 24.85
N LEU A 1136 -2.88 -41.09 24.76
CA LEU A 1136 -2.75 -42.28 25.60
C LEU A 1136 -2.59 -41.93 27.08
N GLU A 1137 -1.86 -40.86 27.40
CA GLU A 1137 -1.75 -40.39 28.78
C GLU A 1137 -3.07 -39.77 29.28
N VAL A 1138 -3.72 -38.93 28.48
CA VAL A 1138 -4.99 -38.29 28.85
C VAL A 1138 -6.09 -39.33 29.05
N LYS A 1139 -6.21 -40.31 28.15
CA LYS A 1139 -7.18 -41.43 28.28
C LYS A 1139 -6.91 -42.27 29.53
N LYS A 1140 -5.65 -42.52 29.89
CA LYS A 1140 -5.30 -43.20 31.14
C LYS A 1140 -5.70 -42.38 32.36
N ARG A 1141 -5.49 -41.06 32.34
CA ARG A 1141 -5.84 -40.16 33.45
C ARG A 1141 -7.36 -40.04 33.61
N ILE A 1142 -8.12 -39.98 32.51
CA ILE A 1142 -9.61 -40.01 32.52
C ILE A 1142 -10.10 -41.34 33.09
N ALA A 1143 -9.61 -42.48 32.58
CA ALA A 1143 -10.02 -43.80 33.05
C ALA A 1143 -9.63 -44.12 34.51
N ASN A 1144 -8.72 -43.34 35.10
CA ASN A 1144 -8.37 -43.44 36.52
C ASN A 1144 -9.19 -42.48 37.41
N ALA A 1145 -9.89 -41.51 36.81
CA ALA A 1145 -10.69 -40.50 37.49
C ALA A 1145 -12.19 -40.82 37.49
N ASP A 1146 -12.67 -41.48 36.43
CA ASP A 1146 -13.97 -42.20 36.38
C ASP A 1146 -13.93 -43.49 37.21
#